data_AF-A0A817M598-F1
#
_entry.id   AF-A0A817M598-F1
#
_cell.length_a   1.000
_cell.length_b   1.000
_cell.length_c   1.000
_cell.angle_alpha   90.00
_cell.angle_beta   90.00
_cell.angle_gamma   90.00
#
_symmetry.space_group_name_H-M   'P 1'
#
loop_
_entity.id
_entity.type
_entity.pdbx_description
1 polymer ?
#
loop_
_entity_poly.entity_id
_entity_poly.type
_entity_poly.pdbx_seq_one_letter_code
_entity_poly.pdbx_strand_id
1 'polypeptide(L)'
;LHETSGCLNITRCISPENSVILYPTYHITWNNNELELIWSWFHLLQGYCQQPSERSDFSFNTLVEEPLSATKLITMVNNREQLTPYVIDSLKRYNSINDIHEILPQCTYEMTKSIMKNNSELCDSFMNMIEYITTRVLLVTTIESMSYDSQRHLSNFIKRNDLSIPFSYYVPDNITNKVVYKINFNCIYEPLCLTTNHLYIQMGSDSTLMMGKTSLLPYIFTDKRKQSLSTNVSDVIYRNSCIDVLFSKVRSASLKQQTPAPTVSYAIFDVHGQVTKETNLLLIISTQLYASVQLLYITQDDFPASSSNENNDKDDFLSRTMNYSSASSSIISTVVVIFDKNYDNEMKTEQLINLFKEHYAKYKWPNIYWTTAPPLNSGSLQGVSEFKRKCRARRLLQQFSNIFDAIHSKAQEQQQIPFRSCFSIQLMFFPLTGDQHIDYQRLKKNHIKFETENQLHELFGKLSDHTDNLKIVTPISYYQSELNHIKKKLNDMSTTSEVRDQLTKSLLKLRDEKRKNSELNVYHQFMISLINNCTYMDLLITEVYLEIWRTKYVPNLKDERERAKEEKNEHLKMLHKQQDLVLHNGNNHEDVNELKLLNEKIDKIKKQLIEIDNKLANVDLTIGLMCDELFALYEYYSSDAPPSSKILDFRLVFDTLAKNIANLVYKGFAIHVLRHRPLIFHSCLMELTIKQLHKAHSDGPLVVLTVVGEQSSAKSSLLNATFGSNFRVSSGRCTIGIYL
;
A
#
# COMPACT_ATOMS: atom_id res chain seq x y z
N LEU A 1 -48.42 -22.05 13.67
CA LEU A 1 -49.77 -21.52 13.98
C LEU A 1 -49.62 -20.57 15.16
N HIS A 2 -50.08 -19.34 14.95
CA HIS A 2 -50.04 -18.14 15.81
C HIS A 2 -48.77 -17.29 15.86
N GLU A 3 -48.82 -16.24 15.04
CA GLU A 3 -48.25 -14.92 15.25
C GLU A 3 -48.74 -14.29 16.57
N THR A 4 -47.85 -13.56 17.25
CA THR A 4 -48.17 -12.22 17.78
C THR A 4 -46.92 -11.36 17.83
N SER A 5 -47.07 -10.20 17.20
CA SER A 5 -46.24 -9.00 17.17
C SER A 5 -45.75 -8.49 18.53
N GLY A 6 -44.50 -8.02 18.57
CA GLY A 6 -43.97 -7.17 19.63
C GLY A 6 -42.75 -6.38 19.13
N CYS A 7 -42.93 -5.07 18.96
CA CYS A 7 -41.86 -4.12 18.62
C CYS A 7 -40.67 -4.22 19.58
N LEU A 8 -39.46 -4.33 19.03
CA LEU A 8 -38.23 -4.04 19.75
C LEU A 8 -37.43 -3.02 18.93
N ASN A 9 -37.39 -1.80 19.47
CA ASN A 9 -36.56 -0.69 19.01
C ASN A 9 -35.10 -1.15 18.88
N ILE A 10 -34.56 -1.14 17.66
CA ILE A 10 -33.11 -1.23 17.46
C ILE A 10 -32.53 0.14 17.76
N THR A 11 -31.93 0.23 18.93
CA THR A 11 -31.07 1.33 19.35
C THR A 11 -29.88 1.41 18.39
N ARG A 12 -29.63 2.61 17.85
CA ARG A 12 -28.35 2.97 17.21
C ARG A 12 -27.21 2.68 18.18
N CYS A 13 -26.48 1.59 17.95
CA CYS A 13 -25.12 1.43 18.46
C CYS A 13 -24.17 1.64 17.27
N ILE A 14 -23.63 2.85 17.20
CA ILE A 14 -22.46 3.16 16.37
C ILE A 14 -21.26 2.57 17.13
N SER A 15 -20.74 1.43 16.66
CA SER A 15 -19.38 0.98 16.99
C SER A 15 -18.43 1.30 15.83
N PRO A 16 -17.10 1.37 16.05
CA PRO A 16 -16.13 1.75 15.02
C PRO A 16 -15.78 0.63 14.02
N GLU A 17 -16.50 -0.49 14.01
CA GLU A 17 -16.17 -1.69 13.23
C GLU A 17 -17.13 -1.89 12.05
N ASN A 18 -16.95 -1.12 10.97
CA ASN A 18 -17.72 -1.31 9.73
C ASN A 18 -16.97 -2.19 8.73
N SER A 19 -16.99 -3.50 8.96
CA SER A 19 -17.01 -4.50 7.89
C SER A 19 -18.46 -4.98 7.71
N VAL A 20 -19.23 -4.30 6.85
CA VAL A 20 -20.59 -4.71 6.53
C VAL A 20 -20.51 -5.99 5.69
N ILE A 21 -20.80 -7.14 6.30
CA ILE A 21 -21.00 -8.42 5.60
C ILE A 21 -22.47 -8.46 5.16
N LEU A 22 -22.71 -8.33 3.85
CA LEU A 22 -24.04 -8.54 3.27
C LEU A 22 -24.12 -9.96 2.69
N TYR A 23 -25.09 -10.74 3.16
CA TYR A 23 -25.41 -12.06 2.64
C TYR A 23 -26.50 -11.98 1.57
N PRO A 24 -26.27 -12.60 0.40
CA PRO A 24 -27.33 -13.28 -0.32
C PRO A 24 -27.03 -14.79 -0.46
N THR A 25 -27.98 -15.63 -0.05
CA THR A 25 -28.11 -17.07 -0.36
C THR A 25 -28.51 -17.24 -1.84
N TYR A 26 -27.99 -18.19 -2.64
CA TYR A 26 -28.38 -19.62 -2.68
C TYR A 26 -27.42 -20.51 -3.53
N HIS A 27 -27.50 -21.81 -3.20
CA HIS A 27 -27.10 -23.09 -3.82
C HIS A 27 -26.04 -23.17 -4.93
N ILE A 28 -24.89 -23.75 -4.53
CA ILE A 28 -23.87 -24.34 -5.38
C ILE A 28 -23.53 -25.67 -4.68
N THR A 29 -24.10 -26.79 -5.15
CA THR A 29 -23.72 -28.16 -4.74
C THR A 29 -22.59 -28.63 -5.63
N TRP A 30 -21.37 -28.72 -5.10
CA TRP A 30 -20.19 -29.17 -5.85
C TRP A 30 -19.31 -30.06 -4.98
N ASN A 31 -18.62 -31.02 -5.63
CA ASN A 31 -17.88 -32.15 -5.05
C ASN A 31 -17.34 -31.84 -3.65
N ASN A 32 -17.99 -32.41 -2.62
CA ASN A 32 -17.67 -32.18 -1.22
C ASN A 32 -16.16 -32.32 -0.95
N ASN A 33 -15.47 -33.22 -1.66
CA ASN A 33 -14.06 -33.53 -1.44
C ASN A 33 -13.11 -32.34 -1.69
N GLU A 34 -13.23 -31.57 -2.78
CA GLU A 34 -12.27 -30.47 -3.05
C GLU A 34 -12.43 -29.31 -2.06
N LEU A 35 -13.68 -28.99 -1.75
CA LEU A 35 -14.03 -27.94 -0.80
C LEU A 35 -13.61 -28.32 0.62
N GLU A 36 -13.87 -29.55 1.04
CA GLU A 36 -13.40 -30.08 2.32
C GLU A 36 -11.87 -30.03 2.44
N LEU A 37 -11.13 -30.22 1.34
CA LEU A 37 -9.68 -30.13 1.33
C LEU A 37 -9.20 -28.68 1.48
N ILE A 38 -9.71 -27.71 0.71
CA ILE A 38 -9.39 -26.28 0.89
C ILE A 38 -9.78 -25.81 2.31
N TRP A 39 -10.92 -26.29 2.81
CA TRP A 39 -11.41 -26.03 4.16
C TRP A 39 -10.45 -26.55 5.24
N SER A 40 -9.96 -27.78 5.06
CA SER A 40 -8.99 -28.39 5.96
C SER A 40 -7.69 -27.60 5.99
N TRP A 41 -7.22 -27.10 4.84
CA TRP A 41 -6.06 -26.22 4.77
C TRP A 41 -6.30 -24.88 5.47
N PHE A 42 -7.47 -24.29 5.25
CA PHE A 42 -7.87 -23.03 5.86
C PHE A 42 -7.89 -23.13 7.39
N HIS A 43 -8.48 -24.20 7.94
CA HIS A 43 -8.46 -24.47 9.37
C HIS A 43 -7.06 -24.77 9.92
N LEU A 44 -6.20 -25.44 9.15
CA LEU A 44 -4.82 -25.69 9.55
C LEU A 44 -4.00 -24.40 9.65
N LEU A 45 -4.23 -23.45 8.73
CA LEU A 45 -3.61 -22.13 8.82
C LEU A 45 -4.20 -21.33 9.98
N GLN A 46 -5.52 -21.25 10.11
CA GLN A 46 -6.16 -20.47 11.18
C GLN A 46 -6.02 -21.09 12.58
N GLY A 47 -5.72 -22.38 12.69
CA GLY A 47 -5.64 -23.12 13.97
C GLY A 47 -6.89 -22.97 14.81
N TYR A 48 -8.02 -23.49 14.33
CA TYR A 48 -9.27 -23.69 15.08
C TYR A 48 -9.88 -22.46 15.78
N CYS A 49 -9.53 -21.23 15.39
CA CYS A 49 -10.22 -20.03 15.85
C CYS A 49 -11.45 -19.74 14.99
N GLN A 50 -12.62 -19.53 15.63
CA GLN A 50 -13.86 -19.21 14.92
C GLN A 50 -13.86 -17.80 14.30
N GLN A 51 -12.99 -16.89 14.75
CA GLN A 51 -12.78 -15.55 14.18
C GLN A 51 -11.33 -15.06 14.38
N PRO A 52 -10.80 -14.18 13.50
CA PRO A 52 -9.53 -13.48 13.73
C PRO A 52 -9.64 -12.67 15.03
N SER A 53 -8.99 -13.13 16.10
CA SER A 53 -8.90 -12.46 17.40
C SER A 53 -7.59 -11.70 17.51
N GLU A 54 -7.36 -10.91 18.57
CA GLU A 54 -6.06 -10.27 18.85
C GLU A 54 -4.86 -11.25 18.80
N ARG A 55 -5.08 -12.57 19.00
CA ARG A 55 -4.06 -13.61 18.81
C ARG A 55 -3.56 -13.75 17.35
N SER A 56 -4.33 -13.29 16.37
CA SER A 56 -3.91 -13.25 14.96
C SER A 56 -2.81 -12.22 14.69
N ASP A 57 -2.85 -11.08 15.39
CA ASP A 57 -1.79 -10.06 15.31
C ASP A 57 -0.49 -10.57 15.92
N PHE A 58 -0.57 -11.41 16.95
CA PHE A 58 0.60 -12.10 17.49
C PHE A 58 1.29 -12.97 16.42
N SER A 59 0.51 -13.69 15.60
CA SER A 59 1.06 -14.54 14.52
C SER A 59 1.74 -13.71 13.43
N PHE A 60 1.18 -12.56 13.08
CA PHE A 60 1.84 -11.62 12.18
C PHE A 60 3.11 -11.02 12.80
N ASN A 61 3.17 -10.87 14.12
CA ASN A 61 4.37 -10.38 14.81
C ASN A 61 5.33 -11.47 15.28
N THR A 62 5.11 -12.74 14.91
CA THR A 62 5.99 -13.85 15.30
C THR A 62 7.13 -14.00 14.30
N LEU A 63 8.37 -13.91 14.77
CA LEU A 63 9.56 -14.23 13.97
C LEU A 63 9.84 -15.73 14.04
N VAL A 64 10.00 -16.35 12.88
CA VAL A 64 10.33 -17.76 12.75
C VAL A 64 11.80 -17.88 12.33
N GLU A 65 12.68 -18.18 13.28
CA GLU A 65 14.14 -18.23 13.04
C GLU A 65 14.56 -19.41 12.14
N GLU A 66 13.77 -20.47 12.10
CA GLU A 66 14.09 -21.68 11.33
C GLU A 66 13.50 -21.61 9.92
N PRO A 67 14.26 -21.99 8.87
CA PRO A 67 13.73 -22.10 7.53
C PRO A 67 12.61 -23.15 7.47
N LEU A 68 11.70 -22.97 6.52
CA LEU A 68 10.68 -23.96 6.22
C LEU A 68 11.37 -25.31 5.92
N SER A 69 10.96 -26.39 6.57
CA SER A 69 11.48 -27.73 6.29
C SER A 69 10.36 -28.75 6.24
N ALA A 70 10.55 -29.79 5.43
CA ALA A 70 9.53 -30.82 5.25
C ALA A 70 9.18 -31.51 6.57
N THR A 71 10.20 -31.93 7.33
CA THR A 71 10.03 -32.60 8.64
C THR A 71 9.21 -31.76 9.62
N LYS A 72 9.43 -30.45 9.65
CA LYS A 72 8.72 -29.55 10.58
C LYS A 72 7.26 -29.37 10.18
N LEU A 73 7.00 -29.12 8.90
CA LEU A 73 5.62 -29.03 8.39
C LEU A 73 4.83 -30.32 8.67
N ILE A 74 5.41 -31.49 8.44
CA ILE A 74 4.79 -32.78 8.76
C ILE A 74 4.46 -32.88 10.26
N THR A 75 5.41 -32.52 11.11
CA THR A 75 5.23 -32.56 12.57
C THR A 75 4.11 -31.62 13.00
N MET A 76 4.09 -30.40 12.47
CA MET A 76 3.04 -29.41 12.74
C MET A 76 1.66 -29.88 12.27
N VAL A 77 1.56 -30.43 11.05
CA VAL A 77 0.29 -30.96 10.51
C VAL A 77 -0.21 -32.12 11.38
N ASN A 78 0.66 -33.06 11.74
CA ASN A 78 0.31 -34.20 12.60
C ASN A 78 -0.12 -33.77 14.00
N ASN A 79 0.54 -32.76 14.56
CA ASN A 79 0.23 -32.20 15.87
C ASN A 79 -0.92 -31.18 15.82
N ARG A 80 -1.46 -30.88 14.63
CA ARG A 80 -2.48 -29.85 14.38
C ARG A 80 -2.08 -28.45 14.86
N GLU A 81 -0.80 -28.11 14.67
CA GLU A 81 -0.22 -26.81 14.97
C GLU A 81 -0.49 -25.78 13.85
N GLN A 82 -0.50 -24.49 14.21
CA GLN A 82 -0.74 -23.40 13.25
C GLN A 82 0.43 -23.19 12.30
N LEU A 83 0.16 -23.26 10.99
CA LEU A 83 1.16 -22.97 9.95
C LEU A 83 1.33 -21.47 9.64
N THR A 84 0.41 -20.63 10.12
CA THR A 84 0.34 -19.20 9.76
C THR A 84 1.64 -18.43 9.95
N PRO A 85 2.38 -18.56 11.07
CA PRO A 85 3.65 -17.85 11.25
C PRO A 85 4.69 -18.16 10.16
N TYR A 86 4.78 -19.43 9.74
CA TYR A 86 5.72 -19.86 8.69
C TYR A 86 5.33 -19.32 7.30
N VAL A 87 4.03 -19.30 7.00
CA VAL A 87 3.52 -18.76 5.73
C VAL A 87 3.69 -17.25 5.68
N ILE A 88 3.32 -16.54 6.75
CA ILE A 88 3.51 -15.08 6.85
C ILE A 88 5.00 -14.72 6.72
N ASP A 89 5.88 -15.42 7.43
CA ASP A 89 7.32 -15.14 7.37
C ASP A 89 7.93 -15.46 5.99
N SER A 90 7.46 -16.50 5.32
CA SER A 90 7.84 -16.79 3.94
C SER A 90 7.34 -15.72 2.96
N LEU A 91 6.12 -15.21 3.16
CA LEU A 91 5.61 -14.08 2.39
C LEU A 91 6.53 -12.87 2.61
N LYS A 92 6.84 -12.50 3.85
CA LYS A 92 7.72 -11.36 4.17
C LYS A 92 9.11 -11.41 3.55
N ARG A 93 9.60 -12.60 3.17
CA ARG A 93 10.90 -12.82 2.51
C ARG A 93 10.84 -12.80 0.97
N TYR A 94 9.64 -12.73 0.38
CA TYR A 94 9.22 -12.79 -1.03
C TYR A 94 10.23 -13.05 -2.17
N ASN A 95 11.11 -14.02 -1.96
CA ASN A 95 11.69 -14.86 -3.01
C ASN A 95 11.30 -16.34 -2.83
N SER A 96 10.47 -16.69 -1.83
CA SER A 96 10.31 -18.06 -1.32
C SER A 96 8.87 -18.58 -1.19
N ILE A 97 7.84 -17.96 -1.81
CA ILE A 97 6.55 -18.71 -2.01
C ILE A 97 6.83 -20.01 -2.77
N ASN A 98 7.80 -19.97 -3.69
CA ASN A 98 8.31 -21.14 -4.36
C ASN A 98 8.81 -22.18 -3.35
N ASP A 99 9.54 -21.78 -2.30
CA ASP A 99 9.98 -22.71 -1.24
C ASP A 99 8.80 -23.43 -0.58
N ILE A 100 7.67 -22.74 -0.33
CA ILE A 100 6.45 -23.42 0.17
C ILE A 100 5.96 -24.44 -0.86
N HIS A 101 5.84 -24.05 -2.13
CA HIS A 101 5.40 -24.95 -3.20
C HIS A 101 6.40 -26.09 -3.49
N GLU A 102 7.69 -25.91 -3.23
CA GLU A 102 8.74 -26.92 -3.39
C GLU A 102 8.77 -27.90 -2.23
N ILE A 103 8.50 -27.43 -1.00
CA ILE A 103 8.57 -28.23 0.22
C ILE A 103 7.29 -29.04 0.45
N LEU A 104 6.10 -28.50 0.15
CA LEU A 104 4.83 -29.20 0.37
C LEU A 104 4.76 -30.61 -0.28
N PRO A 105 5.18 -30.80 -1.56
CA PRO A 105 5.24 -32.13 -2.16
C PRO A 105 6.19 -33.08 -1.44
N GLN A 106 7.33 -32.57 -0.94
CA GLN A 106 8.31 -33.37 -0.20
C GLN A 106 7.76 -33.84 1.15
N CYS A 107 7.04 -32.98 1.87
CA CYS A 107 6.33 -33.35 3.11
C CYS A 107 5.42 -34.54 2.89
N THR A 108 4.71 -34.51 1.77
CA THR A 108 3.70 -35.53 1.45
C THR A 108 4.34 -36.85 1.13
N TYR A 109 5.45 -36.84 0.40
CA TYR A 109 6.20 -38.05 0.13
C TYR A 109 6.69 -38.72 1.43
N GLU A 110 7.18 -37.94 2.40
CA GLU A 110 7.62 -38.46 3.70
C GLU A 110 6.47 -38.94 4.59
N MET A 111 5.35 -38.20 4.69
CA MET A 111 4.13 -38.66 5.38
C MET A 111 3.61 -39.95 4.77
N THR A 112 3.53 -39.99 3.43
CA THR A 112 3.07 -41.14 2.65
C THR A 112 3.97 -42.36 2.87
N LYS A 113 5.28 -42.20 2.96
CA LYS A 113 6.21 -43.30 3.30
C LYS A 113 5.93 -43.91 4.69
N SER A 114 5.47 -43.10 5.65
CA SER A 114 5.08 -43.58 6.99
C SER A 114 3.66 -44.21 7.01
N ILE A 115 2.73 -43.65 6.23
CA ILE A 115 1.31 -44.06 6.16
C ILE A 115 1.07 -45.24 5.20
N MET A 116 1.94 -45.45 4.20
CA MET A 116 1.87 -46.56 3.24
C MET A 116 1.91 -47.96 3.87
N LYS A 117 2.17 -48.07 5.17
CA LYS A 117 1.92 -49.33 5.90
C LYS A 117 0.44 -49.65 6.08
N ASN A 118 -0.50 -48.69 6.03
CA ASN A 118 -1.88 -48.89 6.49
C ASN A 118 -3.05 -48.22 5.69
N ASN A 119 -2.88 -47.28 4.73
CA ASN A 119 -4.01 -46.78 3.92
C ASN A 119 -3.58 -45.96 2.67
N SER A 120 -3.90 -46.42 1.46
CA SER A 120 -3.54 -45.74 0.19
C SER A 120 -4.45 -44.59 -0.21
N GLU A 121 -5.77 -44.67 0.05
CA GLU A 121 -6.74 -43.64 -0.35
C GLU A 121 -6.51 -42.27 0.31
N LEU A 122 -6.01 -42.27 1.54
CA LEU A 122 -5.74 -41.04 2.30
C LEU A 122 -4.55 -40.25 1.72
N CYS A 123 -3.57 -40.95 1.15
CA CYS A 123 -2.42 -40.34 0.48
C CYS A 123 -2.80 -39.69 -0.84
N ASP A 124 -3.67 -40.33 -1.63
CA ASP A 124 -4.16 -39.77 -2.88
C ASP A 124 -5.00 -38.51 -2.63
N SER A 125 -5.87 -38.52 -1.61
CA SER A 125 -6.65 -37.35 -1.21
C SER A 125 -5.77 -36.16 -0.78
N PHE A 126 -4.67 -36.40 -0.07
CA PHE A 126 -3.77 -35.35 0.40
C PHE A 126 -2.80 -34.84 -0.69
N MET A 127 -2.33 -35.69 -1.60
CA MET A 127 -1.57 -35.24 -2.78
C MET A 127 -2.44 -34.36 -3.68
N ASN A 128 -3.70 -34.75 -3.88
CA ASN A 128 -4.67 -33.92 -4.59
C ASN A 128 -4.83 -32.55 -3.89
N MET A 129 -4.94 -32.52 -2.57
CA MET A 129 -5.03 -31.26 -1.79
C MET A 129 -3.91 -30.27 -2.10
N ILE A 130 -2.65 -30.73 -2.17
CA ILE A 130 -1.50 -29.84 -2.43
C ILE A 130 -1.50 -29.32 -3.86
N GLU A 131 -1.96 -30.12 -4.82
CA GLU A 131 -2.10 -29.68 -6.21
C GLU A 131 -3.10 -28.51 -6.34
N TYR A 132 -4.08 -28.40 -5.44
CA TYR A 132 -5.04 -27.30 -5.38
C TYR A 132 -4.55 -26.07 -4.59
N ILE A 133 -3.45 -26.15 -3.82
CA ILE A 133 -2.91 -25.00 -3.09
C ILE A 133 -2.15 -24.11 -4.08
N THR A 134 -2.81 -23.06 -4.58
CA THR A 134 -2.16 -22.06 -5.43
C THR A 134 -1.62 -20.88 -4.62
N THR A 135 -0.74 -20.08 -5.22
CA THR A 135 -0.26 -18.83 -4.61
C THR A 135 -1.42 -17.93 -4.18
N ARG A 136 -2.51 -17.92 -4.95
CA ARG A 136 -3.72 -17.17 -4.61
C ARG A 136 -4.38 -17.71 -3.34
N VAL A 137 -4.56 -19.03 -3.24
CA VAL A 137 -5.15 -19.68 -2.05
C VAL A 137 -4.32 -19.36 -0.80
N LEU A 138 -2.99 -19.39 -0.91
CA LEU A 138 -2.07 -19.01 0.18
C LEU A 138 -2.26 -17.55 0.58
N LEU A 139 -2.31 -16.62 -0.38
CA LEU A 139 -2.51 -15.20 -0.10
C LEU A 139 -3.87 -14.92 0.55
N VAL A 140 -4.95 -15.48 0.01
CA VAL A 140 -6.30 -15.32 0.57
C VAL A 140 -6.36 -15.86 1.99
N THR A 141 -5.85 -17.07 2.21
CA THR A 141 -5.88 -17.69 3.55
C THR A 141 -5.02 -16.91 4.54
N THR A 142 -3.87 -16.39 4.10
CA THR A 142 -3.04 -15.53 4.95
C THR A 142 -3.78 -14.25 5.32
N ILE A 143 -4.38 -13.55 4.35
CA ILE A 143 -5.16 -12.32 4.60
C ILE A 143 -6.27 -12.59 5.63
N GLU A 144 -7.02 -13.68 5.47
CA GLU A 144 -8.10 -14.07 6.38
C GLU A 144 -7.63 -14.56 7.74
N SER A 145 -6.37 -14.98 7.87
CA SER A 145 -5.78 -15.36 9.16
C SER A 145 -5.32 -14.17 10.01
N MET A 146 -5.33 -12.95 9.45
CA MET A 146 -4.81 -11.73 10.07
C MET A 146 -5.93 -10.77 10.50
N SER A 147 -5.65 -9.90 11.48
CA SER A 147 -6.54 -8.79 11.81
C SER A 147 -6.63 -7.76 10.67
N TYR A 148 -7.67 -6.94 10.69
CA TYR A 148 -7.84 -5.85 9.72
C TYR A 148 -6.70 -4.83 9.74
N ASP A 149 -6.13 -4.55 10.91
CA ASP A 149 -5.03 -3.60 11.05
C ASP A 149 -3.74 -4.16 10.44
N SER A 150 -3.48 -5.46 10.56
CA SER A 150 -2.31 -6.11 9.95
C SER A 150 -2.46 -6.35 8.43
N GLN A 151 -3.67 -6.60 7.95
CA GLN A 151 -3.95 -6.83 6.52
C GLN A 151 -3.49 -5.67 5.62
N ARG A 152 -3.59 -4.42 6.09
CA ARG A 152 -3.23 -3.24 5.29
C ARG A 152 -1.72 -3.18 4.97
N HIS A 153 -0.88 -3.56 5.95
CA HIS A 153 0.58 -3.58 5.81
C HIS A 153 1.04 -4.69 4.88
N LEU A 154 0.37 -5.85 4.94
CA LEU A 154 0.60 -6.96 4.02
C LEU A 154 0.37 -6.52 2.56
N SER A 155 -0.61 -5.68 2.28
CA SER A 155 -0.90 -5.25 0.91
C SER A 155 0.19 -4.41 0.26
N ASN A 156 0.80 -3.49 1.01
CA ASN A 156 1.96 -2.75 0.52
C ASN A 156 3.15 -3.68 0.27
N PHE A 157 3.29 -4.69 1.10
CA PHE A 157 4.28 -5.74 0.91
C PHE A 157 4.00 -6.59 -0.36
N ILE A 158 2.76 -7.05 -0.57
CA ILE A 158 2.32 -7.77 -1.78
C ILE A 158 2.57 -6.93 -3.04
N LYS A 159 2.23 -5.63 -3.00
CA LYS A 159 2.46 -4.67 -4.09
C LYS A 159 3.95 -4.49 -4.41
N ARG A 160 4.81 -4.29 -3.40
CA ARG A 160 6.27 -4.13 -3.60
C ARG A 160 6.90 -5.35 -4.26
N ASN A 161 6.30 -6.51 -4.05
CA ASN A 161 6.70 -7.77 -4.64
C ASN A 161 5.94 -8.11 -5.93
N ASP A 162 5.32 -7.14 -6.61
CA ASP A 162 4.65 -7.31 -7.91
C ASP A 162 3.69 -8.50 -7.93
N LEU A 163 2.81 -8.63 -6.95
CA LEU A 163 1.76 -9.67 -6.92
C LEU A 163 0.38 -9.07 -7.03
N SER A 164 -0.58 -9.91 -7.42
CA SER A 164 -2.00 -9.61 -7.31
C SER A 164 -2.42 -9.58 -5.84
N ILE A 165 -2.98 -8.46 -5.39
CA ILE A 165 -3.70 -8.37 -4.12
C ILE A 165 -5.09 -8.97 -4.34
N PRO A 166 -5.47 -10.06 -3.63
CA PRO A 166 -6.84 -10.56 -3.64
C PRO A 166 -7.79 -9.49 -3.08
N PHE A 167 -8.58 -8.85 -3.94
CA PHE A 167 -9.52 -7.82 -3.51
C PHE A 167 -10.92 -8.39 -3.25
N SER A 168 -11.35 -9.32 -4.10
CA SER A 168 -12.50 -10.16 -3.82
C SER A 168 -12.20 -11.63 -4.08
N TYR A 169 -12.78 -12.48 -3.24
CA TYR A 169 -12.43 -13.90 -3.19
C TYR A 169 -13.50 -14.70 -2.44
N TYR A 170 -13.45 -16.02 -2.63
CA TYR A 170 -14.31 -16.95 -1.91
C TYR A 170 -13.59 -17.46 -0.67
N VAL A 171 -14.33 -17.57 0.44
CA VAL A 171 -13.85 -18.11 1.71
C VAL A 171 -14.87 -19.11 2.28
N PRO A 172 -14.40 -20.17 2.95
CA PRO A 172 -15.28 -21.02 3.73
C PRO A 172 -15.86 -20.25 4.94
N ASP A 173 -17.17 -20.36 5.17
CA ASP A 173 -17.84 -19.84 6.36
C ASP A 173 -17.83 -20.86 7.50
N ASN A 174 -17.06 -20.54 8.54
CA ASN A 174 -16.86 -21.34 9.74
C ASN A 174 -18.17 -21.81 10.43
N ILE A 175 -19.30 -21.14 10.20
CA ILE A 175 -20.59 -21.50 10.83
C ILE A 175 -21.42 -22.40 9.93
N THR A 176 -21.58 -22.04 8.65
CA THR A 176 -22.53 -22.72 7.77
C THR A 176 -21.92 -23.84 6.94
N ASN A 177 -20.59 -24.02 7.00
CA ASN A 177 -19.85 -24.91 6.11
C ASN A 177 -20.03 -24.60 4.61
N LYS A 178 -20.46 -23.37 4.28
CA LYS A 178 -20.68 -22.92 2.89
C LYS A 178 -19.58 -21.96 2.46
N VAL A 179 -19.37 -21.87 1.16
CA VAL A 179 -18.47 -20.87 0.59
C VAL A 179 -19.20 -19.53 0.48
N VAL A 180 -18.62 -18.51 1.10
CA VAL A 180 -19.10 -17.12 1.05
C VAL A 180 -18.17 -16.31 0.16
N TYR A 181 -18.74 -15.36 -0.57
CA TYR A 181 -17.98 -14.41 -1.37
C TYR A 181 -17.73 -13.14 -0.57
N LYS A 182 -16.47 -12.71 -0.51
CA LYS A 182 -16.02 -11.57 0.30
C LYS A 182 -15.35 -10.52 -0.57
N ILE A 183 -15.56 -9.25 -0.22
CA ILE A 183 -14.86 -8.09 -0.76
C ILE A 183 -14.09 -7.45 0.39
N ASN A 184 -12.78 -7.25 0.22
CA ASN A 184 -11.91 -6.74 1.29
C ASN A 184 -11.25 -5.41 0.91
N PHE A 185 -11.91 -4.31 1.26
CA PHE A 185 -11.37 -2.96 1.04
C PHE A 185 -10.11 -2.64 1.85
N ASN A 186 -9.92 -3.27 3.02
CA ASN A 186 -8.74 -3.01 3.86
C ASN A 186 -7.44 -3.31 3.14
N CYS A 187 -7.43 -4.33 2.27
CA CYS A 187 -6.28 -4.70 1.46
C CYS A 187 -5.88 -3.65 0.41
N ILE A 188 -6.68 -2.63 0.14
CA ILE A 188 -6.35 -1.60 -0.85
C ILE A 188 -6.30 -0.19 -0.26
N TYR A 189 -6.59 -0.01 1.03
CA TYR A 189 -6.53 1.31 1.67
C TYR A 189 -5.16 1.95 1.58
N GLU A 190 -4.10 1.29 2.06
CA GLU A 190 -2.75 1.88 2.05
C GLU A 190 -2.24 2.12 0.62
N PRO A 191 -2.36 1.15 -0.33
CA PRO A 191 -1.88 1.35 -1.70
C PRO A 191 -2.65 2.38 -2.55
N LEU A 192 -3.91 2.65 -2.21
CA LEU A 192 -4.82 3.53 -2.96
C LEU A 192 -5.42 4.65 -2.08
N CYS A 193 -4.76 5.02 -0.98
CA CYS A 193 -5.07 6.25 -0.25
C CYS A 193 -4.32 7.42 -0.91
N LEU A 194 -5.02 8.52 -1.20
CA LEU A 194 -4.46 9.73 -1.85
C LEU A 194 -3.54 9.42 -3.05
N THR A 195 -3.96 8.51 -3.92
CA THR A 195 -3.16 8.07 -5.06
C THR A 195 -3.26 9.05 -6.23
N THR A 196 -2.25 9.03 -7.10
CA THR A 196 -2.29 9.61 -8.45
C THR A 196 -2.42 8.54 -9.53
N ASN A 197 -2.57 7.27 -9.13
CA ASN A 197 -2.71 6.17 -10.06
C ASN A 197 -4.00 6.31 -10.86
N HIS A 198 -3.87 6.08 -12.16
CA HIS A 198 -5.00 5.88 -13.04
C HIS A 198 -5.66 4.54 -12.72
N LEU A 199 -6.98 4.54 -12.65
CA LEU A 199 -7.73 3.30 -12.50
C LEU A 199 -7.93 2.66 -13.87
N TYR A 200 -7.52 1.40 -13.94
CA TYR A 200 -7.70 0.52 -15.07
C TYR A 200 -8.58 -0.63 -14.61
N ILE A 201 -9.65 -0.93 -15.34
CA ILE A 201 -10.47 -2.11 -15.10
C ILE A 201 -10.44 -3.01 -16.34
N GLN A 202 -10.32 -4.32 -16.13
CA GLN A 202 -10.44 -5.27 -17.23
C GLN A 202 -11.37 -6.44 -16.93
N MET A 203 -12.24 -6.75 -17.88
CA MET A 203 -13.20 -7.83 -17.79
C MET A 203 -13.50 -8.38 -19.18
N GLY A 204 -13.92 -9.64 -19.26
CA GLY A 204 -14.25 -10.28 -20.52
C GLY A 204 -15.64 -10.88 -20.50
N SER A 205 -16.17 -11.15 -21.69
CA SER A 205 -17.39 -11.94 -21.86
C SER A 205 -17.16 -13.40 -21.47
N ASP A 206 -18.23 -14.15 -21.35
CA ASP A 206 -18.23 -15.58 -21.05
C ASP A 206 -17.38 -16.39 -22.05
N SER A 207 -17.38 -15.99 -23.32
CA SER A 207 -16.61 -16.68 -24.36
C SER A 207 -15.09 -16.45 -24.27
N THR A 208 -14.64 -15.46 -23.48
CA THR A 208 -13.20 -15.18 -23.26
C THR A 208 -12.58 -15.93 -22.10
N LEU A 209 -13.37 -16.71 -21.36
CA LEU A 209 -12.87 -17.58 -20.30
C LEU A 209 -11.70 -18.41 -20.83
N MET A 210 -10.60 -18.43 -20.06
CA MET A 210 -9.39 -19.19 -20.39
C MET A 210 -8.73 -18.82 -21.72
N MET A 211 -8.93 -17.60 -22.24
CA MET A 211 -8.22 -17.11 -23.45
C MET A 211 -6.93 -16.35 -23.16
N GLY A 212 -6.54 -16.19 -21.89
CA GLY A 212 -5.28 -15.56 -21.50
C GLY A 212 -5.33 -14.02 -21.41
N LYS A 213 -6.47 -13.45 -21.00
CA LYS A 213 -6.66 -12.00 -20.77
C LYS A 213 -5.53 -11.36 -19.95
N THR A 214 -5.27 -11.88 -18.75
CA THR A 214 -4.23 -11.35 -17.85
C THR A 214 -2.83 -11.46 -18.46
N SER A 215 -2.61 -12.42 -19.35
CA SER A 215 -1.35 -12.59 -20.09
C SER A 215 -1.09 -11.49 -21.14
N LEU A 216 -2.06 -10.60 -21.39
CA LEU A 216 -1.85 -9.42 -22.24
C LEU A 216 -1.21 -8.24 -21.50
N LEU A 217 -1.24 -8.22 -20.16
CA LEU A 217 -0.70 -7.12 -19.35
C LEU A 217 0.78 -6.79 -19.66
N PRO A 218 1.70 -7.75 -19.90
CA PRO A 218 3.09 -7.45 -20.29
C PRO A 218 3.25 -6.70 -21.61
N TYR A 219 2.25 -6.73 -22.49
CA TYR A 219 2.28 -5.99 -23.75
C TYR A 219 1.72 -4.57 -23.60
N ILE A 220 1.08 -4.27 -22.46
CA ILE A 220 0.56 -2.95 -22.10
C ILE A 220 1.53 -2.26 -21.14
N PHE A 221 2.06 -3.00 -20.16
CA PHE A 221 2.84 -2.47 -19.06
C PHE A 221 4.27 -3.01 -19.05
N THR A 222 5.23 -2.14 -18.73
CA THR A 222 6.66 -2.43 -18.90
C THR A 222 7.32 -3.13 -17.71
N ASP A 223 6.64 -3.17 -16.55
CA ASP A 223 7.19 -3.59 -15.27
C ASP A 223 6.59 -4.90 -14.73
N LYS A 224 5.80 -5.63 -15.54
CA LYS A 224 5.12 -6.86 -15.10
C LYS A 224 5.97 -8.11 -15.27
N ARG A 225 6.15 -8.88 -14.20
CA ARG A 225 6.78 -10.21 -14.26
C ARG A 225 5.76 -11.27 -14.68
N LYS A 226 6.21 -12.31 -15.39
CA LYS A 226 5.35 -13.41 -15.85
C LYS A 226 4.71 -14.18 -14.66
N GLN A 227 5.46 -14.32 -13.57
CA GLN A 227 5.02 -14.99 -12.33
C GLN A 227 3.88 -14.23 -11.62
N SER A 228 3.78 -12.93 -11.85
CA SER A 228 2.80 -12.02 -11.22
C SER A 228 1.40 -12.11 -11.79
N LEU A 229 1.24 -12.82 -12.91
CA LEU A 229 0.03 -12.80 -13.73
C LEU A 229 -0.87 -14.00 -13.52
N SER A 230 -0.68 -14.74 -12.42
CA SER A 230 -1.47 -15.88 -11.92
C SER A 230 -2.50 -16.42 -12.93
N THR A 231 -2.17 -17.47 -13.67
CA THR A 231 -3.11 -18.13 -14.61
C THR A 231 -3.00 -19.66 -14.52
N ASN A 232 -3.06 -20.20 -13.30
CA ASN A 232 -3.18 -21.65 -13.12
C ASN A 232 -4.58 -22.11 -13.56
N VAL A 233 -4.62 -23.12 -14.42
CA VAL A 233 -5.87 -23.66 -15.03
C VAL A 233 -6.73 -24.42 -14.01
N SER A 234 -6.15 -24.86 -12.89
CA SER A 234 -6.89 -25.51 -11.79
C SER A 234 -7.76 -24.54 -10.97
N ASP A 235 -7.52 -23.23 -11.04
CA ASP A 235 -8.16 -22.21 -10.18
C ASP A 235 -9.47 -21.63 -10.75
N VAL A 236 -9.91 -22.06 -11.94
CA VAL A 236 -10.98 -21.38 -12.70
C VAL A 236 -12.29 -21.30 -11.91
N ILE A 237 -12.62 -22.35 -11.19
CA ILE A 237 -13.88 -22.47 -10.43
C ILE A 237 -13.89 -21.47 -9.27
N TYR A 238 -12.81 -21.42 -8.48
CA TYR A 238 -12.71 -20.59 -7.26
C TYR A 238 -12.30 -19.13 -7.54
N ARG A 239 -12.05 -18.80 -8.81
CA ARG A 239 -11.68 -17.45 -9.23
C ARG A 239 -12.71 -16.80 -10.13
N ASN A 240 -13.74 -17.54 -10.54
CA ASN A 240 -14.83 -16.99 -11.32
C ASN A 240 -15.54 -15.88 -10.52
N SER A 241 -15.73 -14.72 -11.15
CA SER A 241 -16.27 -13.51 -10.54
C SER A 241 -15.35 -12.78 -9.54
N CYS A 242 -14.14 -13.27 -9.26
CA CYS A 242 -13.19 -12.61 -8.35
C CYS A 242 -12.46 -11.44 -9.00
N ILE A 243 -12.00 -10.51 -8.17
CA ILE A 243 -11.24 -9.34 -8.60
C ILE A 243 -9.89 -9.33 -7.89
N ASP A 244 -8.84 -9.20 -8.70
CA ASP A 244 -7.48 -9.00 -8.23
C ASP A 244 -7.01 -7.58 -8.55
N VAL A 245 -6.25 -6.99 -7.62
CA VAL A 245 -5.69 -5.65 -7.81
C VAL A 245 -4.19 -5.75 -8.03
N LEU A 246 -3.75 -5.21 -9.16
CA LEU A 246 -2.35 -5.17 -9.60
C LEU A 246 -1.91 -3.70 -9.77
N PHE A 247 -0.60 -3.45 -9.64
CA PHE A 247 -0.03 -2.10 -9.80
C PHE A 247 1.04 -2.09 -10.86
N SER A 248 0.99 -1.17 -11.82
CA SER A 248 1.91 -1.18 -12.96
C SER A 248 2.20 0.21 -13.48
N LYS A 249 3.24 0.34 -14.32
CA LYS A 249 3.63 1.59 -14.96
C LYS A 249 3.71 1.43 -16.48
N VAL A 250 3.16 2.42 -17.18
CA VAL A 250 3.30 2.59 -18.63
C VAL A 250 4.30 3.70 -18.90
N ARG A 251 5.24 3.46 -19.82
CA ARG A 251 6.11 4.51 -20.37
C ARG A 251 5.35 5.21 -21.48
N SER A 252 5.11 6.52 -21.36
CA SER A 252 4.50 7.29 -22.44
C SER A 252 5.57 7.74 -23.44
N ALA A 253 5.36 7.48 -24.73
CA ALA A 253 6.26 7.90 -25.79
C ALA A 253 6.00 9.34 -26.27
N SER A 254 4.82 9.90 -25.96
CA SER A 254 4.34 11.19 -26.46
C SER A 254 4.86 12.42 -25.71
N LEU A 255 5.46 12.26 -24.53
CA LEU A 255 6.07 13.33 -23.74
C LEU A 255 7.54 13.55 -24.18
N LYS A 256 7.71 13.89 -25.46
CA LYS A 256 9.00 14.01 -26.18
C LYS A 256 9.98 15.08 -25.69
N GLN A 257 9.75 15.75 -24.56
CA GLN A 257 10.56 16.92 -24.15
C GLN A 257 11.20 16.84 -22.77
N GLN A 258 11.09 15.75 -22.03
CA GLN A 258 11.79 15.60 -20.76
C GLN A 258 12.46 14.23 -20.68
N THR A 259 13.79 14.22 -20.56
CA THR A 259 14.55 13.07 -20.10
C THR A 259 14.50 13.05 -18.57
N PRO A 260 14.03 11.97 -17.93
CA PRO A 260 13.41 10.75 -18.48
C PRO A 260 11.90 10.92 -18.78
N ALA A 261 11.39 10.19 -19.78
CA ALA A 261 9.98 10.22 -20.17
C ALA A 261 9.05 9.91 -18.98
N PRO A 262 7.96 10.68 -18.76
CA PRO A 262 7.07 10.47 -17.62
C PRO A 262 6.42 9.09 -17.65
N THR A 263 6.48 8.39 -16.52
CA THR A 263 5.80 7.11 -16.32
C THR A 263 4.43 7.34 -15.71
N VAL A 264 3.39 6.78 -16.31
CA VAL A 264 2.03 6.83 -15.77
C VAL A 264 1.77 5.55 -14.99
N SER A 265 1.33 5.71 -13.74
CA SER A 265 1.07 4.58 -12.83
C SER A 265 -0.40 4.20 -12.87
N TYR A 266 -0.68 2.90 -12.85
CA TYR A 266 -2.01 2.32 -12.93
C TYR A 266 -2.26 1.37 -11.76
N ALA A 267 -3.48 1.40 -11.25
CA ALA A 267 -4.04 0.33 -10.43
C ALA A 267 -5.07 -0.44 -11.29
N ILE A 268 -4.80 -1.72 -11.48
CA ILE A 268 -5.48 -2.61 -12.42
C ILE A 268 -6.42 -3.49 -11.61
N PHE A 269 -7.72 -3.32 -11.80
CA PHE A 269 -8.76 -4.21 -11.28
C PHE A 269 -9.02 -5.29 -12.33
N ASP A 270 -8.46 -6.47 -12.10
CA ASP A 270 -8.55 -7.63 -12.97
C ASP A 270 -9.74 -8.51 -12.57
N VAL A 271 -10.84 -8.42 -13.34
CA VAL A 271 -12.04 -9.24 -13.11
C VAL A 271 -11.87 -10.60 -13.78
N HIS A 272 -11.92 -11.67 -13.00
CA HIS A 272 -11.74 -13.02 -13.49
C HIS A 272 -13.09 -13.69 -13.77
N GLY A 273 -13.25 -14.22 -14.97
CA GLY A 273 -14.45 -14.95 -15.38
C GLY A 273 -15.73 -14.14 -15.44
N GLN A 274 -16.87 -14.82 -15.33
CA GLN A 274 -18.21 -14.27 -15.51
C GLN A 274 -18.65 -13.46 -14.29
N VAL A 275 -19.32 -12.34 -14.53
CA VAL A 275 -19.95 -11.52 -13.48
C VAL A 275 -21.33 -12.10 -13.18
N THR A 276 -21.41 -13.05 -12.26
CA THR A 276 -22.65 -13.79 -11.96
C THR A 276 -23.40 -13.26 -10.74
N LYS A 277 -22.71 -12.54 -9.84
CA LYS A 277 -23.29 -12.02 -8.60
C LYS A 277 -23.61 -10.54 -8.72
N GLU A 278 -24.79 -10.15 -8.25
CA GLU A 278 -25.21 -8.74 -8.19
C GLU A 278 -24.21 -7.88 -7.43
N THR A 279 -23.69 -8.35 -6.29
CA THR A 279 -22.66 -7.64 -5.51
C THR A 279 -21.39 -7.34 -6.33
N ASN A 280 -21.01 -8.23 -7.26
CA ASN A 280 -19.82 -8.04 -8.10
C ASN A 280 -20.08 -7.01 -9.17
N LEU A 281 -21.27 -7.06 -9.75
CA LEU A 281 -21.73 -6.05 -10.69
C LEU A 281 -21.74 -4.67 -10.03
N LEU A 282 -22.26 -4.53 -8.81
CA LEU A 282 -22.26 -3.27 -8.07
C LEU A 282 -20.84 -2.76 -7.79
N LEU A 283 -19.90 -3.65 -7.43
CA LEU A 283 -18.50 -3.30 -7.24
C LEU A 283 -17.82 -2.86 -8.53
N ILE A 284 -18.09 -3.55 -9.64
CA ILE A 284 -17.59 -3.20 -10.96
C ILE A 284 -18.11 -1.84 -11.39
N ILE A 285 -19.42 -1.59 -11.26
CA ILE A 285 -20.04 -0.29 -11.55
C ILE A 285 -19.42 0.82 -10.70
N SER A 286 -19.29 0.59 -9.39
CA SER A 286 -18.64 1.54 -8.47
C SER A 286 -17.21 1.85 -8.88
N THR A 287 -16.47 0.86 -9.38
CA THR A 287 -15.08 1.02 -9.84
C THR A 287 -15.02 1.74 -11.20
N GLN A 288 -15.92 1.41 -12.13
CA GLN A 288 -16.00 2.01 -13.46
C GLN A 288 -16.22 3.53 -13.40
N LEU A 289 -17.03 4.01 -12.45
CA LEU A 289 -17.26 5.46 -12.23
C LEU A 289 -15.99 6.27 -11.95
N TYR A 290 -14.95 5.60 -11.43
CA TYR A 290 -13.66 6.21 -11.14
C TYR A 290 -12.55 5.75 -12.09
N ALA A 291 -12.82 4.79 -12.97
CA ALA A 291 -11.88 4.25 -13.92
C ALA A 291 -11.59 5.24 -15.05
N SER A 292 -10.31 5.37 -15.39
CA SER A 292 -9.85 6.15 -16.55
C SER A 292 -9.77 5.31 -17.82
N VAL A 293 -9.52 4.00 -17.67
CA VAL A 293 -9.40 3.05 -18.78
C VAL A 293 -10.17 1.78 -18.45
N GLN A 294 -10.88 1.26 -19.44
CA GLN A 294 -11.57 -0.02 -19.36
C GLN A 294 -11.18 -0.90 -20.54
N LEU A 295 -10.75 -2.13 -20.26
CA LEU A 295 -10.47 -3.13 -21.28
C LEU A 295 -11.56 -4.22 -21.26
N LEU A 296 -12.28 -4.33 -22.37
CA LEU A 296 -13.31 -5.33 -22.59
C LEU A 296 -12.81 -6.39 -23.55
N TYR A 297 -12.87 -7.63 -23.14
CA TYR A 297 -12.44 -8.76 -23.95
C TYR A 297 -13.65 -9.51 -24.48
N ILE A 298 -13.65 -9.79 -25.77
CA ILE A 298 -14.71 -10.53 -26.45
C ILE A 298 -14.11 -11.52 -27.45
N THR A 299 -14.93 -12.44 -27.97
CA THR A 299 -14.61 -13.29 -29.11
C THR A 299 -15.57 -13.02 -30.27
N GLN A 300 -15.33 -13.65 -31.41
CA GLN A 300 -16.27 -13.63 -32.53
C GLN A 300 -17.64 -14.21 -32.16
N ASP A 301 -17.69 -15.12 -31.17
CA ASP A 301 -18.93 -15.77 -30.73
C ASP A 301 -19.85 -14.81 -29.95
N ASP A 302 -19.32 -13.67 -29.48
CA ASP A 302 -20.10 -12.61 -28.83
C ASP A 302 -20.79 -11.67 -29.84
N PHE A 303 -20.58 -11.85 -31.14
CA PHE A 303 -21.24 -11.04 -32.15
C PHE A 303 -22.75 -11.34 -32.15
N PRO A 304 -23.64 -10.34 -32.02
CA PRO A 304 -25.08 -10.57 -31.97
C PRO A 304 -25.59 -11.31 -33.21
N ALA A 305 -26.36 -12.38 -33.02
CA ALA A 305 -26.96 -13.11 -34.13
C ALA A 305 -27.97 -12.22 -34.87
N SER A 306 -27.93 -12.24 -36.21
CA SER A 306 -28.76 -11.39 -37.09
C SER A 306 -30.28 -11.65 -37.02
N SER A 307 -30.74 -12.58 -36.18
CA SER A 307 -32.14 -13.02 -36.09
C SER A 307 -32.86 -12.67 -34.78
N SER A 308 -32.25 -11.93 -33.85
CA SER A 308 -32.91 -11.51 -32.61
C SER A 308 -33.51 -10.11 -32.74
N ASN A 309 -34.79 -9.97 -32.38
CA ASN A 309 -35.53 -8.71 -32.32
C ASN A 309 -34.69 -7.57 -31.70
N GLU A 310 -34.84 -6.33 -32.18
CA GLU A 310 -34.15 -5.11 -31.69
C GLU A 310 -34.27 -4.87 -30.16
N ASN A 311 -35.19 -5.56 -29.48
CA ASN A 311 -35.32 -5.54 -28.01
C ASN A 311 -34.25 -6.38 -27.28
N ASN A 312 -33.60 -7.35 -27.93
CA ASN A 312 -32.54 -8.20 -27.34
C ASN A 312 -31.13 -7.60 -27.47
N ASP A 313 -30.96 -6.54 -28.27
CA ASP A 313 -29.71 -5.78 -28.40
C ASP A 313 -29.30 -5.04 -27.11
N LYS A 314 -30.16 -5.08 -26.07
CA LYS A 314 -29.83 -4.59 -24.72
C LYS A 314 -29.16 -5.66 -23.84
N ASP A 315 -29.17 -6.92 -24.25
CA ASP A 315 -28.69 -8.05 -23.43
C ASP A 315 -27.28 -8.53 -23.81
N ASP A 316 -26.69 -8.04 -24.90
CA ASP A 316 -25.32 -8.41 -25.25
C ASP A 316 -24.28 -7.82 -24.26
N PHE A 317 -23.14 -8.52 -24.11
CA PHE A 317 -22.13 -8.18 -23.11
C PHE A 317 -21.60 -6.75 -23.25
N LEU A 318 -21.35 -6.28 -24.48
CA LEU A 318 -20.83 -4.94 -24.71
C LEU A 318 -21.89 -3.89 -24.37
N SER A 319 -23.13 -4.07 -24.83
CA SER A 319 -24.21 -3.13 -24.51
C SER A 319 -24.47 -3.03 -23.01
N ARG A 320 -24.51 -4.15 -22.28
CA ARG A 320 -24.65 -4.13 -20.82
C ARG A 320 -23.50 -3.38 -20.17
N THR A 321 -22.26 -3.73 -20.51
CA THR A 321 -21.08 -3.20 -19.84
C THR A 321 -20.80 -1.72 -20.18
N MET A 322 -21.12 -1.29 -21.41
CA MET A 322 -20.95 0.08 -21.88
C MET A 322 -22.08 1.02 -21.45
N ASN A 323 -23.30 0.53 -21.27
CA ASN A 323 -24.43 1.35 -20.80
C ASN A 323 -24.26 1.83 -19.35
N TYR A 324 -23.54 1.08 -18.51
CA TYR A 324 -23.13 1.56 -17.18
C TYR A 324 -22.10 2.69 -17.28
N SER A 325 -21.21 2.63 -18.27
CA SER A 325 -20.22 3.66 -18.53
C SER A 325 -20.84 4.97 -19.05
N SER A 326 -21.93 4.89 -19.83
CA SER A 326 -22.62 6.06 -20.41
C SER A 326 -23.58 6.76 -19.45
N ALA A 327 -24.06 6.07 -18.40
CA ALA A 327 -24.79 6.68 -17.29
C ALA A 327 -23.92 7.58 -16.40
N SER A 328 -22.59 7.37 -16.44
CA SER A 328 -21.65 8.19 -15.69
C SER A 328 -21.35 9.50 -16.42
N SER A 329 -21.27 10.61 -15.68
CA SER A 329 -20.78 11.89 -16.21
C SER A 329 -19.30 11.86 -16.61
N SER A 330 -18.61 10.72 -16.46
CA SER A 330 -17.20 10.51 -16.79
C SER A 330 -17.04 9.67 -18.04
N ILE A 331 -16.46 10.25 -19.09
CA ILE A 331 -16.15 9.53 -20.32
C ILE A 331 -14.93 8.63 -20.07
N ILE A 332 -15.18 7.36 -19.76
CA ILE A 332 -14.13 6.33 -19.68
C ILE A 332 -13.59 6.02 -21.07
N SER A 333 -12.27 5.86 -21.19
CA SER A 333 -11.68 5.36 -22.44
C SER A 333 -11.77 3.84 -22.47
N THR A 334 -12.51 3.28 -23.41
CA THR A 334 -12.73 1.84 -23.49
C THR A 334 -11.96 1.23 -24.65
N VAL A 335 -11.16 0.21 -24.38
CA VAL A 335 -10.49 -0.59 -25.40
C VAL A 335 -11.21 -1.94 -25.48
N VAL A 336 -11.79 -2.24 -26.65
CA VAL A 336 -12.39 -3.54 -26.94
C VAL A 336 -11.34 -4.40 -27.64
N VAL A 337 -10.99 -5.51 -27.01
CA VAL A 337 -10.02 -6.50 -27.50
C VAL A 337 -10.76 -7.74 -27.95
N ILE A 338 -10.74 -8.01 -29.25
CA ILE A 338 -11.35 -9.21 -29.83
C ILE A 338 -10.29 -10.31 -29.89
N PHE A 339 -10.51 -11.43 -29.21
CA PHE A 339 -9.66 -12.61 -29.34
C PHE A 339 -9.86 -13.24 -30.73
N ASP A 340 -8.88 -13.07 -31.59
CA ASP A 340 -8.91 -13.44 -33.00
C ASP A 340 -8.12 -14.73 -33.25
N LYS A 341 -8.83 -15.80 -33.60
CA LYS A 341 -8.21 -17.09 -33.99
C LYS A 341 -7.39 -16.96 -35.29
N ASN A 342 -7.70 -15.96 -36.13
CA ASN A 342 -7.02 -15.66 -37.39
C ASN A 342 -6.02 -14.49 -37.27
N TYR A 343 -5.53 -14.15 -36.06
CA TYR A 343 -4.69 -12.98 -35.80
C TYR A 343 -3.49 -12.79 -36.75
N ASP A 344 -2.93 -13.88 -37.29
CA ASP A 344 -1.81 -13.82 -38.23
C ASP A 344 -2.21 -13.38 -39.66
N ASN A 345 -3.51 -13.29 -39.96
CA ASN A 345 -4.06 -12.84 -41.25
C ASN A 345 -4.63 -11.43 -41.10
N GLU A 346 -3.85 -10.42 -41.48
CA GLU A 346 -4.20 -9.01 -41.32
C GLU A 346 -5.54 -8.63 -41.95
N MET A 347 -5.84 -9.15 -43.16
CA MET A 347 -7.09 -8.87 -43.87
C MET A 347 -8.30 -9.40 -43.10
N LYS A 348 -8.23 -10.63 -42.56
CA LYS A 348 -9.32 -11.20 -41.75
C LYS A 348 -9.47 -10.48 -40.42
N THR A 349 -8.37 -10.10 -39.78
CA THR A 349 -8.38 -9.30 -38.56
C THR A 349 -9.05 -7.94 -38.78
N GLU A 350 -8.75 -7.25 -39.87
CA GLU A 350 -9.35 -5.96 -40.20
C GLU A 350 -10.86 -6.09 -40.50
N GLN A 351 -11.25 -7.11 -41.26
CA GLN A 351 -12.66 -7.44 -41.52
C GLN A 351 -13.43 -7.68 -40.22
N LEU A 352 -12.85 -8.44 -39.29
CA LEU A 352 -13.45 -8.72 -37.98
C LEU A 352 -13.66 -7.44 -37.16
N ILE A 353 -12.65 -6.56 -37.11
CA ILE A 353 -12.77 -5.26 -36.43
C ILE A 353 -13.89 -4.41 -37.04
N ASN A 354 -13.94 -4.31 -38.37
CA ASN A 354 -14.93 -3.49 -39.06
C ASN A 354 -16.35 -4.00 -38.87
N LEU A 355 -16.54 -5.33 -38.87
CA LEU A 355 -17.82 -5.99 -38.57
C LEU A 355 -18.39 -5.52 -37.22
N PHE A 356 -17.59 -5.57 -36.15
CA PHE A 356 -18.02 -5.11 -34.83
C PHE A 356 -18.24 -3.59 -34.78
N LYS A 357 -17.34 -2.80 -35.39
CA LYS A 357 -17.48 -1.33 -35.44
C LYS A 357 -18.78 -0.90 -36.11
N GLU A 358 -19.14 -1.51 -37.24
CA GLU A 358 -20.35 -1.18 -37.99
C GLU A 358 -21.61 -1.53 -37.20
N HIS A 359 -21.65 -2.71 -36.57
CA HIS A 359 -22.80 -3.13 -35.76
C HIS A 359 -23.06 -2.18 -34.58
N TYR A 360 -22.01 -1.80 -33.85
CA TYR A 360 -22.13 -0.96 -32.65
C TYR A 360 -22.08 0.55 -32.94
N ALA A 361 -21.95 0.98 -34.20
CA ALA A 361 -21.93 2.40 -34.58
C ALA A 361 -23.20 3.14 -34.14
N LYS A 362 -24.35 2.45 -34.09
CA LYS A 362 -25.66 3.00 -33.68
C LYS A 362 -25.66 3.57 -32.26
N TYR A 363 -24.86 3.03 -31.35
CA TYR A 363 -24.83 3.46 -29.94
C TYR A 363 -23.99 4.71 -29.69
N LYS A 364 -23.14 5.10 -30.64
CA LYS A 364 -22.29 6.30 -30.55
C LYS A 364 -21.50 6.40 -29.24
N TRP A 365 -20.98 5.30 -28.68
CA TRP A 365 -20.21 5.40 -27.44
C TRP A 365 -18.94 6.23 -27.67
N PRO A 366 -18.63 7.18 -26.77
CA PRO A 366 -17.42 7.99 -26.86
C PRO A 366 -16.18 7.18 -26.50
N ASN A 367 -15.01 7.61 -26.99
CA ASN A 367 -13.68 7.12 -26.58
C ASN A 367 -13.48 5.59 -26.68
N ILE A 368 -14.05 4.93 -27.70
CA ILE A 368 -13.83 3.50 -27.94
C ILE A 368 -12.60 3.30 -28.84
N TYR A 369 -11.76 2.34 -28.49
CA TYR A 369 -10.66 1.84 -29.30
C TYR A 369 -10.88 0.36 -29.57
N TRP A 370 -10.85 -0.05 -30.83
CA TRP A 370 -11.04 -1.45 -31.22
C TRP A 370 -9.70 -2.05 -31.62
N THR A 371 -9.38 -3.22 -31.09
CA THR A 371 -8.17 -3.97 -31.43
C THR A 371 -8.42 -5.47 -31.34
N THR A 372 -7.43 -6.27 -31.74
CA THR A 372 -7.46 -7.73 -31.61
C THR A 372 -6.24 -8.24 -30.86
N ALA A 373 -6.37 -9.44 -30.31
CA ALA A 373 -5.27 -10.20 -29.74
C ALA A 373 -5.43 -11.68 -30.11
N PRO A 374 -4.33 -12.44 -30.27
CA PRO A 374 -4.44 -13.89 -30.38
C PRO A 374 -4.86 -14.47 -29.01
N PRO A 375 -5.58 -15.61 -28.97
CA PRO A 375 -5.73 -16.37 -27.73
C PRO A 375 -4.34 -16.74 -27.18
N LEU A 376 -4.09 -16.47 -25.90
CA LEU A 376 -2.79 -16.65 -25.24
C LEU A 376 -2.78 -17.80 -24.22
N ASN A 377 -3.73 -18.73 -24.31
CA ASN A 377 -3.75 -19.86 -23.40
C ASN A 377 -2.67 -20.89 -23.72
N SER A 378 -2.35 -21.74 -22.74
CA SER A 378 -1.26 -22.72 -22.85
C SER A 378 -1.42 -23.64 -24.06
N GLY A 379 -2.65 -23.98 -24.45
CA GLY A 379 -2.98 -24.80 -25.62
C GLY A 379 -2.81 -24.09 -26.97
N SER A 380 -3.22 -22.82 -27.10
CA SER A 380 -3.14 -22.06 -28.37
C SER A 380 -1.71 -21.69 -28.79
N LEU A 381 -0.77 -21.75 -27.84
CA LEU A 381 0.64 -21.47 -28.07
C LEU A 381 1.43 -22.72 -28.52
N GLN A 382 0.91 -23.93 -28.31
CA GLN A 382 1.55 -25.17 -28.78
C GLN A 382 1.55 -25.21 -30.31
N GLY A 383 2.73 -25.44 -30.92
CA GLY A 383 2.89 -25.49 -32.38
C GLY A 383 3.15 -24.15 -33.09
N VAL A 384 3.12 -23.01 -32.40
CA VAL A 384 3.49 -21.70 -32.99
C VAL A 384 5.00 -21.51 -32.97
N SER A 385 5.62 -21.25 -34.13
CA SER A 385 7.07 -21.01 -34.25
C SER A 385 7.53 -19.80 -33.43
N GLU A 386 8.77 -19.84 -32.93
CA GLU A 386 9.36 -18.74 -32.15
C GLU A 386 9.34 -17.41 -32.92
N PHE A 387 9.58 -17.47 -34.23
CA PHE A 387 9.48 -16.31 -35.11
C PHE A 387 8.07 -15.68 -35.07
N LYS A 388 7.01 -16.49 -35.24
CA LYS A 388 5.62 -16.02 -35.15
C LYS A 388 5.31 -15.43 -33.78
N ARG A 389 5.79 -16.06 -32.68
CA ARG A 389 5.62 -15.52 -31.32
C ARG A 389 6.26 -14.14 -31.17
N LYS A 390 7.49 -13.94 -31.68
CA LYS A 390 8.17 -12.64 -31.67
C LYS A 390 7.43 -11.59 -32.51
N CYS A 391 6.92 -11.96 -33.69
CA CYS A 391 6.13 -11.06 -34.52
C CYS A 391 4.82 -10.64 -33.82
N ARG A 392 4.07 -11.59 -33.26
CA ARG A 392 2.86 -11.32 -32.47
C ARG A 392 3.16 -10.38 -31.30
N ALA A 393 4.22 -10.65 -30.55
CA ALA A 393 4.64 -9.81 -29.42
C ALA A 393 4.93 -8.36 -29.85
N ARG A 394 5.68 -8.16 -30.95
CA ARG A 394 5.95 -6.81 -31.49
C ARG A 394 4.67 -6.10 -31.93
N ARG A 395 3.78 -6.80 -32.61
CA ARG A 395 2.49 -6.26 -33.06
C ARG A 395 1.63 -5.82 -31.88
N LEU A 396 1.50 -6.66 -30.85
CA LEU A 396 0.77 -6.33 -29.63
C LEU A 396 1.36 -5.11 -28.91
N LEU A 397 2.68 -5.07 -28.72
CA LEU A 397 3.37 -3.93 -28.10
C LEU A 397 3.10 -2.63 -28.86
N GLN A 398 3.21 -2.65 -30.18
CA GLN A 398 2.95 -1.48 -31.02
C GLN A 398 1.48 -1.05 -30.97
N GLN A 399 0.55 -2.01 -31.05
CA GLN A 399 -0.90 -1.75 -30.97
C GLN A 399 -1.27 -1.09 -29.63
N PHE A 400 -0.89 -1.70 -28.51
CA PHE A 400 -1.22 -1.16 -27.19
C PHE A 400 -0.49 0.15 -26.90
N SER A 401 0.77 0.31 -27.32
CA SER A 401 1.47 1.60 -27.18
C SER A 401 0.71 2.72 -27.87
N ASN A 402 0.31 2.52 -29.13
CA ASN A 402 -0.42 3.54 -29.90
C ASN A 402 -1.78 3.88 -29.27
N ILE A 403 -2.52 2.86 -28.81
CA ILE A 403 -3.83 3.05 -28.15
C ILE A 403 -3.65 3.84 -26.86
N PHE A 404 -2.70 3.44 -26.00
CA PHE A 404 -2.49 4.11 -24.73
C PHE A 404 -1.93 5.52 -24.92
N ASP A 405 -1.04 5.77 -25.88
CA ASP A 405 -0.61 7.13 -26.21
C ASP A 405 -1.80 8.02 -26.59
N ALA A 406 -2.74 7.52 -27.40
CA ALA A 406 -3.96 8.24 -27.76
C ALA A 406 -4.89 8.50 -26.56
N ILE A 407 -5.05 7.51 -25.68
CA ILE A 407 -5.83 7.66 -24.43
C ILE A 407 -5.23 8.75 -23.54
N HIS A 408 -3.91 8.74 -23.34
CA HIS A 408 -3.24 9.72 -22.50
C HIS A 408 -3.34 11.14 -23.10
N SER A 409 -3.14 11.29 -24.42
CA SER A 409 -3.32 12.59 -25.09
C SER A 409 -4.74 13.14 -24.89
N LYS A 410 -5.75 12.29 -25.03
CA LYS A 410 -7.16 12.70 -24.85
C LYS A 410 -7.49 13.03 -23.40
N ALA A 411 -6.96 12.27 -22.44
CA ALA A 411 -7.15 12.55 -21.01
C ALA A 411 -6.54 13.91 -20.61
N GLN A 412 -5.41 14.30 -21.22
CA GLN A 412 -4.79 15.60 -21.04
C GLN A 412 -5.65 16.74 -21.61
N GLU A 413 -6.17 16.58 -22.83
CA GLU A 413 -7.08 17.56 -23.46
C GLU A 413 -8.34 17.79 -22.62
N GLN A 414 -8.89 16.72 -22.04
CA GLN A 414 -10.12 16.74 -21.26
C GLN A 414 -9.93 17.15 -19.78
N GLN A 415 -8.70 17.45 -19.35
CA GLN A 415 -8.35 17.75 -17.96
C GLN A 415 -8.96 16.75 -16.96
N GLN A 416 -8.94 15.45 -17.29
CA GLN A 416 -9.56 14.44 -16.45
C GLN A 416 -8.88 14.41 -15.08
N ILE A 417 -9.67 14.62 -14.02
CA ILE A 417 -9.18 14.55 -12.64
C ILE A 417 -8.84 13.09 -12.33
N PRO A 418 -7.58 12.80 -11.93
CA PRO A 418 -7.18 11.44 -11.60
C PRO A 418 -7.97 10.92 -10.39
N PHE A 419 -8.13 9.61 -10.34
CA PHE A 419 -8.65 8.93 -9.17
C PHE A 419 -7.78 9.24 -7.95
N ARG A 420 -8.43 9.67 -6.86
CA ARG A 420 -7.72 10.09 -5.65
C ARG A 420 -7.73 9.07 -4.53
N SER A 421 -8.80 8.30 -4.34
CA SER A 421 -8.87 7.39 -3.19
C SER A 421 -9.87 6.25 -3.34
N CYS A 422 -9.49 5.06 -2.90
CA CYS A 422 -10.37 3.88 -2.83
C CYS A 422 -11.59 4.08 -1.92
N PHE A 423 -11.54 5.00 -0.95
CA PHE A 423 -12.70 5.38 -0.16
C PHE A 423 -13.84 5.92 -1.03
N SER A 424 -13.54 6.46 -2.22
CA SER A 424 -14.57 6.88 -3.17
C SER A 424 -15.32 5.72 -3.80
N ILE A 425 -14.61 4.64 -4.14
CA ILE A 425 -15.23 3.39 -4.61
C ILE A 425 -16.09 2.80 -3.49
N GLN A 426 -15.57 2.77 -2.25
CA GLN A 426 -16.26 2.20 -1.10
C GLN A 426 -17.54 2.96 -0.73
N LEU A 427 -17.48 4.30 -0.67
CA LEU A 427 -18.62 5.16 -0.39
C LEU A 427 -19.69 5.07 -1.48
N MET A 428 -19.30 4.74 -2.71
CA MET A 428 -20.24 4.45 -3.79
C MET A 428 -20.85 3.06 -3.66
N PHE A 429 -20.03 2.06 -3.31
CA PHE A 429 -20.42 0.67 -3.26
C PHE A 429 -21.42 0.35 -2.15
N PHE A 430 -21.16 0.77 -0.91
CA PHE A 430 -22.01 0.35 0.22
C PHE A 430 -23.48 0.79 0.14
N PRO A 431 -23.80 2.05 -0.25
CA PRO A 431 -25.20 2.44 -0.43
C PRO A 431 -25.92 1.61 -1.50
N LEU A 432 -25.23 1.31 -2.61
CA LEU A 432 -25.80 0.47 -3.67
C LEU A 432 -26.16 -0.92 -3.17
N THR A 433 -25.33 -1.51 -2.33
CA THR A 433 -25.61 -2.85 -1.78
C THR A 433 -26.78 -2.90 -0.79
N GLY A 434 -27.23 -1.75 -0.27
CA GLY A 434 -28.36 -1.67 0.68
C GLY A 434 -29.71 -1.33 0.05
N ASP A 435 -29.75 -0.99 -1.24
CA ASP A 435 -30.97 -0.53 -1.93
C ASP A 435 -31.58 -1.66 -2.78
N GLN A 436 -32.90 -1.86 -2.69
CA GLN A 436 -33.61 -2.88 -3.47
C GLN A 436 -33.95 -2.40 -4.90
N HIS A 437 -33.86 -1.09 -5.17
CA HIS A 437 -34.16 -0.52 -6.48
C HIS A 437 -33.16 0.57 -6.89
N ILE A 438 -32.03 0.14 -7.44
CA ILE A 438 -30.98 1.04 -7.93
C ILE A 438 -31.33 1.58 -9.32
N ASP A 439 -31.53 2.90 -9.44
CA ASP A 439 -31.57 3.58 -10.73
C ASP A 439 -30.15 3.87 -11.22
N TYR A 440 -29.60 2.92 -11.99
CA TYR A 440 -28.25 2.99 -12.55
C TYR A 440 -28.02 4.24 -13.43
N GLN A 441 -29.07 4.84 -14.01
CA GLN A 441 -28.96 6.00 -14.89
C GLN A 441 -28.78 7.33 -14.12
N ARG A 442 -28.97 7.32 -12.79
CA ARG A 442 -28.78 8.49 -11.93
C ARG A 442 -27.47 8.49 -11.16
N LEU A 443 -26.64 7.45 -11.31
CA LEU A 443 -25.36 7.35 -10.62
C LEU A 443 -24.40 8.42 -11.14
N LYS A 444 -23.99 9.33 -10.26
CA LYS A 444 -23.03 10.41 -10.58
C LYS A 444 -21.73 10.20 -9.82
N LYS A 445 -20.63 10.55 -10.48
CA LYS A 445 -19.31 10.58 -9.85
C LYS A 445 -19.31 11.63 -8.74
N ASN A 446 -19.28 11.19 -7.50
CA ASN A 446 -19.08 12.08 -6.36
C ASN A 446 -17.58 12.27 -6.15
N HIS A 447 -17.13 13.51 -6.32
CA HIS A 447 -15.79 13.92 -5.92
C HIS A 447 -15.78 14.11 -4.41
N ILE A 448 -15.35 13.08 -3.70
CA ILE A 448 -15.11 13.21 -2.26
C ILE A 448 -13.91 14.12 -2.08
N LYS A 449 -14.18 15.28 -1.46
CA LYS A 449 -13.14 16.11 -0.88
C LYS A 449 -13.02 15.68 0.57
N PHE A 450 -11.88 15.12 0.93
CA PHE A 450 -11.61 14.82 2.33
C PHE A 450 -11.38 16.16 3.04
N GLU A 451 -12.20 16.46 4.05
CA GLU A 451 -12.03 17.67 4.85
C GLU A 451 -10.62 17.72 5.46
N THR A 452 -10.14 16.57 5.96
CA THR A 452 -8.77 16.38 6.45
C THR A 452 -7.72 16.71 5.39
N GLU A 453 -7.88 16.32 4.11
CA GLU A 453 -6.93 16.67 3.04
C GLU A 453 -6.89 18.20 2.81
N ASN A 454 -8.03 18.89 2.88
CA ASN A 454 -8.08 20.36 2.75
C ASN A 454 -7.39 21.05 3.93
N GLN A 455 -7.66 20.61 5.15
CA GLN A 455 -6.99 21.13 6.35
C GLN A 455 -5.46 20.92 6.27
N LEU A 456 -5.03 19.73 5.84
CA LEU A 456 -3.62 19.43 5.62
C LEU A 456 -3.01 20.34 4.55
N HIS A 457 -3.74 20.64 3.47
CA HIS A 457 -3.29 21.58 2.46
C HIS A 457 -3.13 23.00 3.00
N GLU A 458 -4.07 23.47 3.82
CA GLU A 458 -3.99 24.80 4.45
C GLU A 458 -2.80 24.91 5.42
N LEU A 459 -2.59 23.88 6.24
CA LEU A 459 -1.53 23.83 7.24
C LEU A 459 -0.15 23.62 6.59
N PHE A 460 0.01 22.55 5.83
CA PHE A 460 1.32 22.08 5.35
C PHE A 460 1.65 22.53 3.93
N GLY A 461 0.65 22.91 3.12
CA GLY A 461 0.86 23.27 1.71
C GLY A 461 1.73 24.51 1.48
N LYS A 462 1.83 25.40 2.49
CA LYS A 462 2.66 26.61 2.46
C LYS A 462 4.10 26.36 2.93
N LEU A 463 4.40 25.20 3.49
CA LEU A 463 5.71 24.84 3.98
C LEU A 463 6.63 24.40 2.82
N SER A 464 7.92 24.68 2.96
CA SER A 464 8.99 24.32 2.01
C SER A 464 10.22 23.79 2.75
N ASP A 465 11.26 23.37 2.04
CA ASP A 465 12.55 22.99 2.63
C ASP A 465 13.36 24.16 3.19
N HIS A 466 13.02 25.40 2.80
CA HIS A 466 13.67 26.64 3.26
C HIS A 466 12.94 27.36 4.40
N THR A 467 11.68 27.03 4.64
CA THR A 467 10.94 27.58 5.79
C THR A 467 11.38 26.86 7.07
N ASP A 468 11.40 27.59 8.19
CA ASP A 468 11.71 27.04 9.53
C ASP A 468 10.55 26.15 10.04
N ASN A 469 10.23 25.09 9.30
CA ASN A 469 9.05 24.26 9.54
C ASN A 469 9.00 23.71 10.95
N LEU A 470 10.13 23.22 11.48
CA LEU A 470 10.19 22.67 12.84
C LEU A 470 9.88 23.74 13.90
N LYS A 471 10.28 24.99 13.66
CA LYS A 471 9.98 26.11 14.55
C LYS A 471 8.49 26.46 14.54
N ILE A 472 7.82 26.25 13.41
CA ILE A 472 6.39 26.55 13.21
C ILE A 472 5.51 25.41 13.71
N VAL A 473 5.81 24.18 13.30
CA VAL A 473 5.00 22.97 13.54
C VAL A 473 5.25 22.40 14.93
N THR A 474 6.50 22.43 15.39
CA THR A 474 6.93 21.87 16.69
C THR A 474 7.70 22.88 17.55
N PRO A 475 7.10 24.06 17.84
CA PRO A 475 7.81 25.16 18.48
C PRO A 475 8.40 24.78 19.85
N ILE A 476 7.66 24.11 20.72
CA ILE A 476 8.09 23.77 22.08
C ILE A 476 9.32 22.86 22.02
N SER A 477 9.26 21.79 21.24
CA SER A 477 10.37 20.83 21.06
C SER A 477 11.57 21.50 20.39
N TYR A 478 11.34 22.32 19.36
CA TYR A 478 12.39 23.06 18.66
C TYR A 478 13.17 23.97 19.62
N TYR A 479 12.48 24.86 20.33
CA TYR A 479 13.12 25.79 21.25
C TYR A 479 13.79 25.09 22.43
N GLN A 480 13.17 24.04 22.97
CA GLN A 480 13.78 23.22 24.03
C GLN A 480 15.12 22.62 23.58
N SER A 481 15.19 22.14 22.35
CA SER A 481 16.43 21.59 21.78
C SER A 481 17.49 22.65 21.56
N GLU A 482 17.15 23.80 20.97
CA GLU A 482 18.11 24.89 20.75
C GLU A 482 18.68 25.41 22.07
N LEU A 483 17.83 25.54 23.09
CA LEU A 483 18.28 25.91 24.44
C LEU A 483 19.28 24.90 25.01
N ASN A 484 19.01 23.60 24.86
CA ASN A 484 19.90 22.57 25.38
C ASN A 484 21.22 22.48 24.59
N HIS A 485 21.19 22.73 23.28
CA HIS A 485 22.40 22.83 22.47
C HIS A 485 23.28 24.02 22.90
N ILE A 486 22.69 25.19 23.13
CA ILE A 486 23.44 26.36 23.61
C ILE A 486 23.98 26.13 25.02
N LYS A 487 23.19 25.55 25.93
CA LYS A 487 23.67 25.17 27.29
C LYS A 487 24.85 24.22 27.22
N LYS A 488 24.80 23.21 26.34
CA LYS A 488 25.91 22.27 26.15
C LYS A 488 27.18 22.98 25.68
N LYS A 489 27.06 23.93 24.74
CA LYS A 489 28.20 24.76 24.29
C LYS A 489 28.73 25.67 25.40
N LEU A 490 27.84 26.27 26.21
CA LEU A 490 28.25 27.10 27.36
C LEU A 490 29.03 26.31 28.42
N ASN A 491 28.68 25.03 28.60
CA ASN A 491 29.36 24.12 29.53
C ASN A 491 30.68 23.55 28.96
N ASP A 492 31.02 23.83 27.71
CA ASP A 492 32.26 23.37 27.10
C ASP A 492 33.46 24.23 27.55
N MET A 493 34.47 23.60 28.12
CA MET A 493 35.60 24.24 28.81
C MET A 493 36.47 25.10 27.89
N SER A 494 36.40 24.89 26.57
CA SER A 494 37.16 25.62 25.55
C SER A 494 36.50 26.92 25.06
N THR A 495 35.36 27.33 25.62
CA THR A 495 34.67 28.56 25.20
C THR A 495 35.31 29.83 25.77
N THR A 496 35.64 30.78 24.89
CA THR A 496 36.19 32.10 25.27
C THR A 496 35.13 32.99 25.94
N SER A 497 35.56 34.01 26.70
CA SER A 497 34.65 34.92 27.42
C SER A 497 33.67 35.64 26.49
N GLU A 498 34.13 36.13 25.33
CA GLU A 498 33.28 36.81 24.34
C GLU A 498 32.22 35.89 23.72
N VAL A 499 32.61 34.65 23.38
CA VAL A 499 31.68 33.64 22.84
C VAL A 499 30.66 33.25 23.90
N ARG A 500 31.06 33.17 25.17
CA ARG A 500 30.17 32.89 26.30
C ARG A 500 29.12 34.00 26.49
N ASP A 501 29.50 35.26 26.35
CA ASP A 501 28.55 36.39 26.41
C ASP A 501 27.55 36.38 25.24
N GLN A 502 28.02 36.09 24.02
CA GLN A 502 27.14 35.95 22.85
C GLN A 502 26.14 34.79 23.01
N LEU A 503 26.61 33.62 23.48
CA LEU A 503 25.77 32.46 23.74
C LEU A 503 24.74 32.74 24.85
N THR A 504 25.12 33.48 25.88
CA THR A 504 24.22 33.87 26.98
C THR A 504 23.11 34.80 26.50
N LYS A 505 23.44 35.79 25.66
CA LYS A 505 22.43 36.66 25.02
C LYS A 505 21.47 35.87 24.13
N SER A 506 21.99 34.95 23.31
CA SER A 506 21.15 34.07 22.49
C SER A 506 20.26 33.15 23.33
N LEU A 507 20.75 32.66 24.47
CA LEU A 507 19.98 31.84 25.40
C LEU A 507 18.79 32.60 25.99
N LEU A 508 19.00 33.85 26.43
CA LEU A 508 17.93 34.71 26.93
C LEU A 508 16.87 34.97 25.84
N LYS A 509 17.30 35.35 24.64
CA LYS A 509 16.40 35.58 23.50
C LYS A 509 15.54 34.34 23.18
N LEU A 510 16.14 33.15 23.17
CA LEU A 510 15.42 31.90 22.91
C LEU A 510 14.45 31.54 24.04
N ARG A 511 14.75 31.86 25.30
CA ARG A 511 13.81 31.69 26.41
C ARG A 511 12.59 32.58 26.24
N ASP A 512 12.78 33.83 25.83
CA ASP A 512 11.68 34.75 25.59
C ASP A 512 10.85 34.33 24.37
N GLU A 513 11.49 33.87 23.29
CA GLU A 513 10.80 33.28 22.14
C GLU A 513 9.99 32.03 22.53
N LYS A 514 10.55 31.14 23.36
CA LYS A 514 9.83 29.96 23.87
C LYS A 514 8.58 30.37 24.65
N ARG A 515 8.68 31.37 25.53
CA ARG A 515 7.56 31.89 26.32
C ARG A 515 6.46 32.50 25.46
N LYS A 516 6.81 33.17 24.35
CA LYS A 516 5.81 33.73 23.41
C LYS A 516 5.05 32.65 22.63
N ASN A 517 5.66 31.49 22.44
CA ASN A 517 5.07 30.36 21.72
C ASN A 517 4.43 29.31 22.65
N SER A 518 4.05 29.73 23.87
CA SER A 518 3.48 28.84 24.89
C SER A 518 2.00 28.51 24.70
N GLU A 519 1.34 29.13 23.74
CA GLU A 519 -0.08 28.89 23.44
C GLU A 519 -0.26 27.76 22.41
N LEU A 520 -1.42 27.12 22.43
CA LEU A 520 -1.77 26.10 21.45
C LEU A 520 -1.88 26.71 20.04
N ASN A 521 -0.85 26.53 19.22
CA ASN A 521 -0.90 26.84 17.80
C ASN A 521 -1.90 25.94 17.03
N VAL A 522 -2.13 26.27 15.77
CA VAL A 522 -3.06 25.54 14.88
C VAL A 522 -2.64 24.08 14.61
N TYR A 523 -1.34 23.77 14.67
CA TYR A 523 -0.83 22.41 14.48
C TYR A 523 -1.11 21.53 15.71
N HIS A 524 -0.97 22.07 16.92
CA HIS A 524 -1.35 21.37 18.15
C HIS A 524 -2.84 21.04 18.13
N GLN A 525 -3.68 22.00 17.76
CA GLN A 525 -5.13 21.81 17.70
C GLN A 525 -5.51 20.74 16.67
N PHE A 526 -4.93 20.82 15.46
CA PHE A 526 -5.11 19.80 14.43
C PHE A 526 -4.73 18.41 14.94
N MET A 527 -3.56 18.27 15.57
CA MET A 527 -3.06 16.98 16.02
C MET A 527 -3.84 16.37 17.19
N ILE A 528 -4.25 17.19 18.15
CA ILE A 528 -5.14 16.75 19.24
C ILE A 528 -6.47 16.27 18.65
N SER A 529 -7.05 17.02 17.69
CA SER A 529 -8.29 16.61 17.03
C SER A 529 -8.11 15.34 16.19
N LEU A 530 -7.00 15.22 15.46
CA LEU A 530 -6.69 14.07 14.63
C LEU A 530 -6.62 12.78 15.46
N ILE A 531 -5.98 12.83 16.64
CA ILE A 531 -5.81 11.64 17.49
C ILE A 531 -7.08 11.34 18.30
N ASN A 532 -7.81 12.36 18.76
CA ASN A 532 -8.96 12.16 19.66
C ASN A 532 -10.31 12.02 18.95
N ASN A 533 -10.51 12.70 17.83
CA ASN A 533 -11.84 12.90 17.24
C ASN A 533 -11.97 12.33 15.82
N CYS A 534 -10.85 12.16 15.11
CA CYS A 534 -10.88 11.76 13.71
C CYS A 534 -10.87 10.23 13.54
N THR A 535 -11.30 9.79 12.35
CA THR A 535 -11.36 8.37 12.01
C THR A 535 -9.99 7.83 11.67
N TYR A 536 -9.87 6.50 11.64
CA TYR A 536 -8.68 5.84 11.12
C TYR A 536 -8.35 6.27 9.67
N MET A 537 -9.36 6.55 8.84
CA MET A 537 -9.15 7.03 7.47
C MET A 537 -8.43 8.37 7.45
N ASP A 538 -8.76 9.27 8.38
CA ASP A 538 -8.15 10.61 8.48
C ASP A 538 -6.68 10.53 8.91
N LEU A 539 -6.35 9.60 9.80
CA LEU A 539 -4.98 9.29 10.19
C LEU A 539 -4.16 8.80 8.99
N LEU A 540 -4.71 7.85 8.23
CA LEU A 540 -4.06 7.33 7.03
C LEU A 540 -3.86 8.40 5.95
N ILE A 541 -4.90 9.21 5.70
CA ILE A 541 -4.83 10.37 4.79
C ILE A 541 -3.72 11.33 5.23
N THR A 542 -3.63 11.62 6.54
CA THR A 542 -2.58 12.48 7.10
C THR A 542 -1.19 11.91 6.89
N GLU A 543 -1.00 10.62 7.17
CA GLU A 543 0.29 9.96 7.01
C GLU A 543 0.76 9.98 5.55
N VAL A 544 -0.11 9.58 4.62
CA VAL A 544 0.18 9.54 3.18
C VAL A 544 0.39 10.95 2.64
N TYR A 545 -0.41 11.94 3.06
CA TYR A 545 -0.24 13.33 2.64
C TYR A 545 1.15 13.86 3.04
N LEU A 546 1.55 13.65 4.29
CA LEU A 546 2.86 14.06 4.76
C LEU A 546 3.96 13.31 4.00
N GLU A 547 3.79 12.03 3.67
CA GLU A 547 4.73 11.30 2.82
C GLU A 547 4.89 11.90 1.43
N ILE A 548 3.78 12.22 0.75
CA ILE A 548 3.78 12.89 -0.55
C ILE A 548 4.50 14.24 -0.46
N TRP A 549 4.17 15.04 0.57
CA TRP A 549 4.79 16.35 0.79
C TRP A 549 6.30 16.23 0.98
N ARG A 550 6.78 15.27 1.78
CA ARG A 550 8.22 15.00 1.97
C ARG A 550 8.92 14.56 0.68
N THR A 551 8.26 13.71 -0.09
CA THR A 551 8.79 13.13 -1.34
C THR A 551 9.09 14.21 -2.39
N LYS A 552 8.45 15.38 -2.29
CA LYS A 552 8.75 16.55 -3.13
C LYS A 552 10.18 17.10 -2.94
N TYR A 553 10.75 16.98 -1.74
CA TYR A 553 12.02 17.62 -1.37
C TYR A 553 13.14 16.62 -1.05
N VAL A 554 12.83 15.55 -0.32
CA VAL A 554 13.81 14.62 0.25
C VAL A 554 14.75 13.98 -0.79
N PRO A 555 14.29 13.48 -1.97
CA PRO A 555 15.18 12.85 -2.94
C PRO A 555 16.28 13.79 -3.43
N ASN A 556 15.91 15.01 -3.85
CA ASN A 556 16.86 16.00 -4.35
C ASN A 556 17.88 16.42 -3.28
N LEU A 557 17.43 16.65 -2.04
CA LEU A 557 18.30 17.00 -0.92
C LEU A 557 19.26 15.85 -0.57
N LYS A 558 18.83 14.59 -0.68
CA LYS A 558 19.70 13.42 -0.48
C LYS A 558 20.75 13.32 -1.57
N ASP A 559 20.38 13.49 -2.83
CA ASP A 559 21.31 13.46 -3.95
C ASP A 559 22.33 14.60 -3.85
N GLU A 560 21.89 15.80 -3.47
CA GLU A 560 22.77 16.93 -3.17
C GLU A 560 23.75 16.61 -2.04
N ARG A 561 23.25 15.99 -0.95
CA ARG A 561 24.09 15.57 0.18
C ARG A 561 25.14 14.55 -0.21
N GLU A 562 24.78 13.53 -0.99
CA GLU A 562 25.73 12.49 -1.41
C GLU A 562 26.76 13.06 -2.39
N ARG A 563 26.36 13.91 -3.35
CA ARG A 563 27.32 14.64 -4.21
C ARG A 563 28.32 15.48 -3.39
N ALA A 564 27.83 16.23 -2.41
CA ALA A 564 28.69 17.05 -1.54
C ALA A 564 29.63 16.18 -0.68
N LYS A 565 29.21 14.98 -0.25
CA LYS A 565 30.08 14.03 0.45
C LYS A 565 31.16 13.44 -0.46
N GLU A 566 30.80 13.08 -1.68
CA GLU A 566 31.74 12.58 -2.70
C GLU A 566 32.80 13.65 -3.00
N GLU A 567 32.37 14.88 -3.29
CA GLU A 567 33.25 16.02 -3.52
C GLU A 567 34.18 16.28 -2.32
N LYS A 568 33.64 16.22 -1.09
CA LYS A 568 34.46 16.34 0.13
C LYS A 568 35.52 15.24 0.21
N ASN A 569 35.15 14.00 -0.08
CA ASN A 569 36.06 12.85 -0.01
C ASN A 569 37.15 12.93 -1.08
N GLU A 570 36.84 13.41 -2.28
CA GLU A 570 37.84 13.68 -3.32
C GLU A 570 38.82 14.78 -2.90
N HIS A 571 38.31 15.91 -2.40
CA HIS A 571 39.17 17.00 -1.91
C HIS A 571 40.01 16.57 -0.71
N LEU A 572 39.50 15.68 0.17
CA LEU A 572 40.27 15.13 1.28
C LEU A 572 41.42 14.23 0.79
N LYS A 573 41.20 13.43 -0.27
CA LYS A 573 42.28 12.65 -0.91
C LYS A 573 43.34 13.56 -1.53
N MET A 574 42.93 14.65 -2.19
CA MET A 574 43.85 15.65 -2.73
C MET A 574 44.65 16.33 -1.62
N LEU A 575 43.98 16.71 -0.53
CA LEU A 575 44.63 17.30 0.65
C LEU A 575 45.71 16.37 1.22
N HIS A 576 45.42 15.08 1.40
CA HIS A 576 46.41 14.12 1.90
C HIS A 576 47.62 14.00 0.97
N LYS A 577 47.41 13.88 -0.34
CA LYS A 577 48.52 13.86 -1.32
C LYS A 577 49.37 15.12 -1.25
N GLN A 578 48.73 16.30 -1.12
CA GLN A 578 49.45 17.57 -1.03
C GLN A 578 50.21 17.71 0.28
N GLN A 579 49.67 17.19 1.40
CA GLN A 579 50.37 17.15 2.69
C GLN A 579 51.64 16.29 2.59
N ASP A 580 51.56 15.13 1.92
CA ASP A 580 52.72 14.25 1.70
C ASP A 580 53.80 14.93 0.83
N LEU A 581 53.39 15.68 -0.20
CA LEU A 581 54.32 16.45 -1.05
C LEU A 581 55.06 17.54 -0.26
N VAL A 582 54.37 18.30 0.58
CA VAL A 582 54.99 19.34 1.43
C VAL A 582 55.95 18.73 2.46
N LEU A 583 55.63 17.54 2.99
CA LEU A 583 56.52 16.81 3.89
C LEU A 583 57.81 16.32 3.19
N HIS A 584 57.73 15.93 1.92
CA HIS A 584 58.88 15.40 1.16
C HIS A 584 59.73 16.45 0.43
N ASN A 585 59.14 17.52 -0.11
CA ASN A 585 59.83 18.52 -0.92
C ASN A 585 60.30 19.76 -0.12
N GLY A 586 59.96 19.84 1.17
CA GLY A 586 60.20 21.03 2.00
C GLY A 586 59.17 22.14 1.74
N ASN A 587 59.15 23.17 2.60
CA ASN A 587 58.17 24.26 2.58
C ASN A 587 58.29 25.18 1.34
N ASN A 588 57.92 24.69 0.16
CA ASN A 588 57.72 25.51 -1.02
C ASN A 588 56.45 26.37 -0.86
N HIS A 589 56.58 27.65 -1.22
CA HIS A 589 55.53 28.63 -0.97
C HIS A 589 54.25 28.36 -1.79
N GLU A 590 54.38 27.73 -2.96
CA GLU A 590 53.26 27.31 -3.82
C GLU A 590 52.48 26.14 -3.20
N ASP A 591 53.18 25.09 -2.75
CA ASP A 591 52.55 23.90 -2.19
C ASP A 591 51.76 24.21 -0.89
N VAL A 592 52.28 25.13 -0.07
CA VAL A 592 51.60 25.63 1.14
C VAL A 592 50.36 26.45 0.80
N ASN A 593 50.38 27.23 -0.29
CA ASN A 593 49.21 27.99 -0.73
C ASN A 593 48.12 27.07 -1.30
N GLU A 594 48.50 26.03 -2.04
CA GLU A 594 47.56 25.02 -2.54
C GLU A 594 46.89 24.24 -1.39
N LEU A 595 47.63 23.90 -0.33
CA LEU A 595 47.06 23.32 0.90
C LEU A 595 46.01 24.22 1.57
N LYS A 596 46.25 25.54 1.63
CA LYS A 596 45.27 26.48 2.21
C LYS A 596 44.00 26.51 1.37
N LEU A 597 44.12 26.58 0.05
CA LEU A 597 42.98 26.59 -0.87
C LEU A 597 42.14 25.31 -0.76
N LEU A 598 42.78 24.15 -0.64
CA LEU A 598 42.10 22.86 -0.44
C LEU A 598 41.33 22.83 0.89
N ASN A 599 41.92 23.33 1.97
CA ASN A 599 41.24 23.44 3.27
C ASN A 599 40.02 24.38 3.22
N GLU A 600 40.15 25.55 2.58
CA GLU A 600 39.04 26.49 2.40
C GLU A 600 37.88 25.88 1.61
N LYS A 601 38.19 25.12 0.54
CA LYS A 601 37.18 24.36 -0.22
C LYS A 601 36.49 23.32 0.65
N ILE A 602 37.24 22.54 1.43
CA ILE A 602 36.68 21.53 2.35
C ILE A 602 35.75 22.20 3.37
N ASP A 603 36.12 23.34 3.94
CA ASP A 603 35.29 24.05 4.91
C ASP A 603 34.04 24.65 4.28
N LYS A 604 34.10 25.09 3.02
CA LYS A 604 32.92 25.48 2.25
C LYS A 604 31.96 24.30 2.05
N ILE A 605 32.49 23.13 1.67
CA ILE A 605 31.67 21.91 1.49
C ILE A 605 31.06 21.46 2.83
N LYS A 606 31.80 21.55 3.95
CA LYS A 606 31.22 21.27 5.28
C LYS A 606 30.04 22.20 5.60
N LYS A 607 30.13 23.49 5.28
CA LYS A 607 29.02 24.44 5.47
C LYS A 607 27.81 24.07 4.61
N GLN A 608 28.03 23.69 3.35
CA GLN A 608 26.97 23.20 2.47
C GLN A 608 26.30 21.94 3.01
N LEU A 609 27.08 20.96 3.50
CA LEU A 609 26.53 19.75 4.12
C LEU A 609 25.64 20.07 5.33
N ILE A 610 26.06 21.01 6.19
CA ILE A 610 25.25 21.48 7.33
C ILE A 610 23.94 22.12 6.85
N GLU A 611 23.98 22.93 5.80
CA GLU A 611 22.78 23.54 5.24
C GLU A 611 21.81 22.49 4.68
N ILE A 612 22.32 21.50 3.96
CA ILE A 612 21.51 20.39 3.41
C ILE A 612 20.90 19.55 4.54
N ASP A 613 21.67 19.25 5.59
CA ASP A 613 21.15 18.52 6.75
C ASP A 613 20.06 19.31 7.50
N ASN A 614 20.16 20.65 7.56
CA ASN A 614 19.11 21.50 8.12
C ASN A 614 17.84 21.49 7.25
N LYS A 615 17.98 21.58 5.92
CA LYS A 615 16.84 21.44 4.99
C LYS A 615 16.17 20.08 5.14
N LEU A 616 16.95 19.00 5.23
CA LEU A 616 16.46 17.65 5.46
C LEU A 616 15.69 17.53 6.79
N ALA A 617 16.14 18.20 7.84
CA ALA A 617 15.43 18.26 9.12
C ALA A 617 14.11 19.05 9.00
N ASN A 618 14.11 20.18 8.28
CA ASN A 618 12.91 21.00 8.07
C ASN A 618 11.83 20.27 7.26
N VAL A 619 12.20 19.35 6.37
CA VAL A 619 11.22 18.53 5.64
C VAL A 619 10.86 17.24 6.36
N ASP A 620 11.32 16.98 7.59
CA ASP A 620 11.06 15.73 8.31
C ASP A 620 9.75 15.72 9.12
N LEU A 621 8.65 16.15 8.50
CA LEU A 621 7.34 16.26 9.14
C LEU A 621 6.61 14.92 9.15
N THR A 622 6.31 14.37 10.33
CA THR A 622 5.64 13.06 10.50
C THR A 622 4.65 13.12 11.66
N ILE A 623 3.69 12.18 11.71
CA ILE A 623 2.81 12.02 12.87
C ILE A 623 3.65 11.81 14.14
N GLY A 624 4.69 10.98 14.09
CA GLY A 624 5.63 10.79 15.21
C GLY A 624 6.29 12.10 15.68
N LEU A 625 6.78 12.94 14.77
CA LEU A 625 7.31 14.27 15.12
C LEU A 625 6.27 15.14 15.82
N MET A 626 5.03 15.08 15.37
CA MET A 626 3.97 15.87 15.98
C MET A 626 3.56 15.30 17.35
N CYS A 627 3.65 13.99 17.55
CA CYS A 627 3.52 13.38 18.87
C CYS A 627 4.66 13.81 19.82
N ASP A 628 5.91 13.95 19.34
CA ASP A 628 7.02 14.52 20.13
C ASP A 628 6.63 15.89 20.69
N GLU A 629 6.00 16.72 19.85
CA GLU A 629 5.53 18.04 20.26
C GLU A 629 4.41 17.95 21.30
N LEU A 630 3.46 17.03 21.15
CA LEU A 630 2.41 16.83 22.16
C LEU A 630 2.98 16.35 23.50
N PHE A 631 4.02 15.51 23.49
CA PHE A 631 4.75 15.13 24.71
C PHE A 631 5.43 16.34 25.35
N ALA A 632 6.17 17.14 24.57
CA ALA A 632 6.84 18.34 25.07
C ALA A 632 5.84 19.39 25.59
N LEU A 633 4.69 19.52 24.93
CA LEU A 633 3.60 20.41 25.29
C LEU A 633 2.95 19.98 26.62
N TYR A 634 2.73 18.68 26.82
CA TYR A 634 2.23 18.15 28.09
C TYR A 634 3.15 18.51 29.25
N GLU A 635 4.46 18.31 29.08
CA GLU A 635 5.46 18.64 30.11
C GLU A 635 5.49 20.13 30.41
N TYR A 636 5.41 20.96 29.37
CA TYR A 636 5.37 22.40 29.49
C TYR A 636 4.19 22.86 30.35
N TYR A 637 2.98 22.33 30.10
CA TYR A 637 1.80 22.68 30.90
C TYR A 637 1.77 22.02 32.28
N SER A 638 2.41 20.87 32.46
CA SER A 638 2.45 20.17 33.74
C SER A 638 3.48 20.77 34.72
N SER A 639 4.57 21.34 34.22
CA SER A 639 5.69 21.83 35.04
C SER A 639 5.76 23.35 35.17
N ASP A 640 5.46 24.11 34.11
CA ASP A 640 5.79 25.55 33.99
C ASP A 640 4.57 26.48 33.88
N ALA A 641 3.34 25.97 33.76
CA ALA A 641 2.15 26.80 33.55
C ALA A 641 1.49 27.27 34.86
N PRO A 642 1.06 28.55 34.97
CA PRO A 642 0.36 29.04 36.15
C PRO A 642 -0.98 28.31 36.34
N PRO A 643 -1.40 28.05 37.60
CA PRO A 643 -2.63 27.33 37.90
C PRO A 643 -3.84 28.16 37.46
N SER A 644 -4.32 27.90 36.26
CA SER A 644 -5.59 28.41 35.76
C SER A 644 -6.58 27.25 35.67
N SER A 645 -7.88 27.55 35.75
CA SER A 645 -8.97 26.57 35.65
C SER A 645 -8.92 25.70 34.38
N LYS A 646 -8.17 26.11 33.35
CA LYS A 646 -7.92 25.35 32.11
C LYS A 646 -7.09 24.07 32.33
N ILE A 647 -6.31 23.95 33.40
CA ILE A 647 -5.42 22.78 33.64
C ILE A 647 -6.21 21.47 33.82
N LEU A 648 -7.40 21.53 34.42
CA LEU A 648 -8.26 20.34 34.59
C LEU A 648 -8.79 19.81 33.25
N ASP A 649 -9.21 20.71 32.34
CA ASP A 649 -9.64 20.34 30.98
C ASP A 649 -8.48 19.74 30.18
N PHE A 650 -7.27 20.27 30.34
CA PHE A 650 -6.07 19.72 29.70
C PHE A 650 -5.77 18.29 30.14
N ARG A 651 -5.85 17.98 31.44
CA ARG A 651 -5.58 16.60 31.93
C ARG A 651 -6.53 15.58 31.29
N LEU A 652 -7.82 15.88 31.19
CA LEU A 652 -8.79 14.98 30.57
C LEU A 652 -8.50 14.75 29.07
N VAL A 653 -8.16 15.82 28.36
CA VAL A 653 -7.76 15.76 26.94
C VAL A 653 -6.52 14.89 26.77
N PHE A 654 -5.53 15.03 27.65
CA PHE A 654 -4.27 14.29 27.58
C PHE A 654 -4.38 12.84 28.05
N ASP A 655 -5.26 12.50 28.99
CA ASP A 655 -5.57 11.10 29.33
C ASP A 655 -6.21 10.39 28.14
N THR A 656 -7.14 11.07 27.46
CA THR A 656 -7.77 10.57 26.23
C THR A 656 -6.73 10.42 25.12
N LEU A 657 -5.85 11.40 24.98
CA LEU A 657 -4.75 11.38 24.01
C LEU A 657 -3.79 10.20 24.27
N ALA A 658 -3.39 9.96 25.52
CA ALA A 658 -2.52 8.85 25.91
C ALA A 658 -3.14 7.50 25.53
N LYS A 659 -4.44 7.32 25.81
CA LYS A 659 -5.19 6.11 25.42
C LYS A 659 -5.21 5.93 23.91
N ASN A 660 -5.46 7.00 23.15
CA ASN A 660 -5.54 6.91 21.70
C ASN A 660 -4.16 6.70 21.05
N ILE A 661 -3.10 7.35 21.53
CA ILE A 661 -1.72 7.07 21.10
C ILE A 661 -1.36 5.61 21.39
N ALA A 662 -1.73 5.07 22.57
CA ALA A 662 -1.52 3.66 22.88
C ALA A 662 -2.21 2.75 21.87
N ASN A 663 -3.46 3.04 21.49
CA ASN A 663 -4.17 2.30 20.46
C ASN A 663 -3.46 2.42 19.08
N LEU A 664 -2.90 3.58 18.73
CA LEU A 664 -2.12 3.72 17.49
C LEU A 664 -0.85 2.86 17.51
N VAL A 665 -0.10 2.86 18.61
CA VAL A 665 1.09 2.00 18.77
C VAL A 665 0.73 0.53 18.66
N TYR A 666 -0.36 0.10 19.32
CA TYR A 666 -0.88 -1.26 19.20
C TYR A 666 -1.18 -1.63 17.73
N LYS A 667 -1.74 -0.68 16.97
CA LYS A 667 -2.01 -0.82 15.55
C LYS A 667 -0.78 -0.70 14.64
N GLY A 668 0.44 -0.69 15.19
CA GLY A 668 1.68 -0.68 14.41
C GLY A 668 2.18 0.70 13.94
N PHE A 669 1.60 1.80 14.45
CA PHE A 669 2.15 3.14 14.23
C PHE A 669 3.39 3.34 15.09
N ALA A 670 4.53 3.59 14.43
CA ALA A 670 5.77 3.87 15.12
C ALA A 670 5.71 5.25 15.81
N ILE A 671 6.01 5.30 17.11
CA ILE A 671 6.14 6.55 17.86
C ILE A 671 7.57 6.73 18.36
N HIS A 672 8.03 7.97 18.44
CA HIS A 672 9.33 8.28 19.01
C HIS A 672 9.31 8.10 20.52
N VAL A 673 10.20 7.26 21.04
CA VAL A 673 10.49 7.18 22.48
C VAL A 673 11.60 8.14 22.84
N LEU A 674 12.60 8.24 21.97
CA LEU A 674 13.73 9.15 22.12
C LEU A 674 14.08 9.74 20.78
N ARG A 675 14.15 11.06 20.67
CA ARG A 675 14.64 11.73 19.45
C ARG A 675 15.77 12.69 19.79
N HIS A 676 16.66 12.90 18.82
CA HIS A 676 17.82 13.78 18.94
C HIS A 676 17.42 15.27 18.92
N ARG A 677 16.61 15.74 19.87
CA ARG A 677 16.32 17.16 20.16
C ARG A 677 15.39 17.29 21.38
N PRO A 678 15.88 17.57 22.61
CA PRO A 678 16.81 16.79 23.42
C PRO A 678 16.22 15.41 23.84
N LEU A 679 17.07 14.52 24.36
CA LEU A 679 16.64 13.23 24.93
C LEU A 679 15.75 13.46 26.17
N ILE A 680 14.44 13.58 26.01
CA ILE A 680 13.50 13.59 27.13
C ILE A 680 13.01 12.15 27.30
N PHE A 681 13.73 11.39 28.14
CA PHE A 681 13.32 10.04 28.53
C PHE A 681 12.11 10.02 29.49
N HIS A 682 11.79 11.17 30.11
CA HIS A 682 10.76 11.29 31.15
C HIS A 682 9.62 12.19 30.66
N SER A 683 8.85 11.72 29.67
CA SER A 683 7.54 12.30 29.37
C SER A 683 6.49 11.57 30.19
N CYS A 684 5.81 12.27 31.08
CA CYS A 684 4.66 11.79 31.83
C CYS A 684 3.55 11.31 30.89
N LEU A 685 3.36 11.96 29.75
CA LEU A 685 2.38 11.53 28.75
C LEU A 685 2.83 10.23 28.05
N MET A 686 4.13 10.02 27.83
CA MET A 686 4.66 8.74 27.36
C MET A 686 4.46 7.64 28.42
N GLU A 687 4.72 7.94 29.70
CA GLU A 687 4.47 6.99 30.78
C GLU A 687 2.98 6.61 30.87
N LEU A 688 2.07 7.57 30.72
CA LEU A 688 0.63 7.32 30.64
C LEU A 688 0.30 6.44 29.43
N THR A 689 0.88 6.73 28.27
CA THR A 689 0.67 5.95 27.03
C THR A 689 1.12 4.49 27.23
N ILE A 690 2.31 4.27 27.80
CA ILE A 690 2.84 2.93 28.09
C ILE A 690 1.96 2.21 29.13
N LYS A 691 1.46 2.91 30.15
CA LYS A 691 0.51 2.35 31.13
C LYS A 691 -0.81 1.95 30.46
N GLN A 692 -1.31 2.72 29.50
CA GLN A 692 -2.52 2.37 28.74
C GLN A 692 -2.28 1.15 27.85
N LEU A 693 -1.13 1.07 27.18
CA LEU A 693 -0.72 -0.12 26.40
C LEU A 693 -0.72 -1.37 27.27
N HIS A 694 -0.10 -1.31 28.45
CA HIS A 694 -0.06 -2.44 29.38
C HIS A 694 -1.46 -2.82 29.89
N LYS A 695 -2.29 -1.85 30.24
CA LYS A 695 -3.66 -2.10 30.74
C LYS A 695 -4.58 -2.74 29.70
N ALA A 696 -4.41 -2.39 28.43
CA ALA A 696 -5.30 -2.84 27.37
C ALA A 696 -5.05 -4.30 26.95
N HIS A 697 -3.82 -4.82 27.11
CA HIS A 697 -3.42 -6.04 26.41
C HIS A 697 -2.66 -7.11 27.23
N SER A 698 -2.44 -6.96 28.55
CA SER A 698 -1.75 -8.03 29.30
C SER A 698 -1.96 -8.08 30.82
N ASP A 699 -2.19 -9.30 31.32
CA ASP A 699 -1.82 -9.75 32.68
C ASP A 699 -0.40 -10.37 32.74
N GLY A 700 0.31 -10.44 31.59
CA GLY A 700 1.63 -11.07 31.43
C GLY A 700 2.82 -10.09 31.37
N PRO A 701 4.07 -10.58 31.39
CA PRO A 701 5.27 -9.73 31.39
C PRO A 701 5.51 -9.03 30.05
N LEU A 702 5.93 -7.76 30.10
CA LEU A 702 6.34 -6.97 28.93
C LEU A 702 7.67 -7.50 28.36
N VAL A 703 7.68 -7.91 27.09
CA VAL A 703 8.89 -8.31 26.35
C VAL A 703 9.30 -7.19 25.41
N VAL A 704 10.55 -6.74 25.50
CA VAL A 704 11.09 -5.64 24.67
C VAL A 704 12.16 -6.20 23.73
N LEU A 705 11.90 -6.14 22.41
CA LEU A 705 12.87 -6.44 21.37
C LEU A 705 13.49 -5.15 20.85
N THR A 706 14.82 -5.04 20.88
CA THR A 706 15.54 -3.86 20.36
C THR A 706 16.47 -4.26 19.23
N VAL A 707 16.37 -3.57 18.08
CA VAL A 707 17.26 -3.78 16.93
C VAL A 707 18.25 -2.62 16.83
N VAL A 708 19.53 -2.91 17.08
CA VAL A 708 20.64 -1.93 17.02
C VAL A 708 21.64 -2.37 15.96
N GLY A 709 22.24 -1.41 15.27
CA GLY A 709 23.22 -1.69 14.23
C GLY A 709 23.61 -0.44 13.44
N GLU A 710 24.61 -0.58 12.58
CA GLU A 710 25.16 0.51 11.76
C GLU A 710 24.06 1.24 10.98
N GLN A 711 24.20 2.55 10.77
CA GLN A 711 23.26 3.29 9.94
C GLN A 711 23.13 2.65 8.55
N SER A 712 21.93 2.69 7.96
CA SER A 712 21.67 2.13 6.63
C SER A 712 21.78 0.60 6.54
N SER A 713 21.90 -0.12 7.65
CA SER A 713 21.91 -1.59 7.70
C SER A 713 20.51 -2.25 7.59
N ALA A 714 19.57 -1.59 6.92
CA ALA A 714 18.20 -2.07 6.70
C ALA A 714 17.35 -2.42 7.96
N LYS A 715 17.68 -1.92 9.17
CA LYS A 715 16.93 -2.21 10.41
C LYS A 715 15.43 -1.95 10.34
N SER A 716 15.01 -0.78 9.88
CA SER A 716 13.58 -0.47 9.71
C SER A 716 12.94 -1.34 8.63
N SER A 717 13.69 -1.70 7.58
CA SER A 717 13.20 -2.63 6.56
C SER A 717 13.01 -4.02 7.14
N LEU A 718 13.92 -4.47 8.01
CA LEU A 718 13.81 -5.72 8.76
C LEU A 718 12.59 -5.67 9.67
N LEU A 719 12.42 -4.63 10.50
CA LEU A 719 11.27 -4.52 11.40
C LEU A 719 9.94 -4.47 10.63
N ASN A 720 9.86 -3.73 9.53
CA ASN A 720 8.66 -3.70 8.70
C ASN A 720 8.41 -5.02 7.98
N ALA A 721 9.46 -5.71 7.53
CA ALA A 721 9.30 -7.03 6.94
C ALA A 721 8.83 -8.01 8.01
N THR A 722 9.56 -8.11 9.13
CA THR A 722 9.33 -9.08 10.20
C THR A 722 8.05 -8.87 10.98
N PHE A 723 7.65 -7.64 11.26
CA PHE A 723 6.51 -7.33 12.13
C PHE A 723 5.41 -6.52 11.42
N GLY A 724 5.59 -6.19 10.14
CA GLY A 724 4.70 -5.26 9.42
C GLY A 724 4.49 -3.93 10.14
N SER A 725 5.46 -3.53 10.96
CA SER A 725 5.52 -2.21 11.55
C SER A 725 5.59 -1.17 10.43
N ASN A 726 5.15 0.05 10.73
CA ASN A 726 5.23 1.16 9.78
C ASN A 726 6.45 2.06 10.05
N PHE A 727 7.64 1.47 10.31
CA PHE A 727 8.85 2.29 10.46
C PHE A 727 9.24 2.89 9.11
N ARG A 728 9.74 4.13 9.16
CA ARG A 728 10.22 4.77 7.94
C ARG A 728 11.44 4.06 7.36
N VAL A 729 11.35 3.69 6.08
CA VAL A 729 12.46 3.12 5.30
C VAL A 729 12.90 4.11 4.21
N SER A 730 14.21 4.32 4.09
CA SER A 730 14.76 5.10 2.98
C SER A 730 16.27 4.83 2.83
N SER A 731 16.86 5.16 1.68
CA SER A 731 18.31 5.13 1.50
C SER A 731 19.02 6.11 2.44
N GLY A 732 20.02 5.66 3.20
CA GLY A 732 20.77 6.48 4.18
C GLY A 732 20.18 6.48 5.61
N ARG A 733 20.44 7.55 6.38
CA ARG A 733 19.90 7.71 7.75
C ARG A 733 18.39 7.88 7.70
N CYS A 734 17.63 6.82 7.95
CA CYS A 734 16.16 6.86 8.02
C CYS A 734 15.64 7.06 9.45
N THR A 735 16.27 6.37 10.42
CA THR A 735 15.90 6.41 11.83
C THR A 735 16.74 7.44 12.59
N ILE A 736 16.08 8.35 13.28
CA ILE A 736 16.72 9.31 14.20
C ILE A 736 16.18 9.04 15.59
N GLY A 737 17.03 8.53 16.49
CA GLY A 737 16.64 8.18 17.85
C GLY A 737 16.11 6.74 18.00
N ILE A 738 15.23 6.52 18.98
CA ILE A 738 14.59 5.25 19.31
C ILE A 738 13.09 5.41 19.12
N TYR A 739 12.49 4.41 18.48
CA TYR A 739 11.06 4.33 18.26
C TYR A 739 10.52 3.10 18.99
N LEU A 740 9.25 3.18 19.38
CA LEU A 740 8.42 2.05 19.79
C LEU A 740 7.60 1.60 18.58
#